data_AF-A0A847MFY5-F1
#
_entry.id   AF-A0A847MFY5-F1
#
_cell.length_a   1.000
_cell.length_b   1.000
_cell.length_c   1.000
_cell.angle_alpha   90.00
_cell.angle_beta   90.00
_cell.angle_gamma   90.00
#
_symmetry.space_group_name_H-M   'P 1'
#
loop_
_entity.id
_entity.type
_entity.pdbx_description
1 polymer ?
#
loop_
_entity_poly.entity_id
_entity_poly.type
_entity_poly.pdbx_seq_one_letter_code
_entity_poly.pdbx_strand_id
1 'polypeptide(L)'
;MILKRHILIRIILIAFMIVSFSIPGFSYNNDNRSRTMEGGPHRTINYYAIQLFLSKSRNDPIFNKYDFTNGSDLSGITIIKPGDWKEDIISGEREGKWYQWVIEGGYTADEPERYMSLRHFYDPLGANQGANYLTDHVDEFLTSIVMGTNPKMDAKWWGALHSPYSIEKGKEFMTLAFSSANLQEKEKLFAAAWRSLGETMHLLADMTVPAHVRNDSHPGVEWTQYITDKYRADPYEEFVDQKVVENCLCSPDPELVEAINKIPKNEDGFLRVLNLFDCVAGYTNRKFFSLDTIAGIEKALGQRITNSNGMPEYPLPRLEDLETDEEGYYYQNDYLGKLYLVRMLYQQKLSLTGKLNLIPKPEIDDKCSLSQAKRLIPAAIYANEQLIEWFIPKIEVIIDSFVLNEAGTAGREGVIKGRIVHIPSGMYDQPLWFTMPTDGMISMKMNGEIFETQPGSISIRNGVIEGKVHSLPPGPIKDMSLLVDIGGIVVSSSDLKIYNLQLHPEKLDGLSKKKYGFYVQSDNPPSWVSYVWNFGDGRVEETDSTSIAHTYESEGEYQIQVQMKDANTGKILATANGKAYISPQEENDIPDTIVSSTPEPTLMIDSVLIEETPPPNRITPAPTPDEEAHRQQVLAEYRSIYPGYLSWFHKIGRVEVIANAEEV
;
A
#
# COMPACT_ATOMS: atom_id res chain seq x y z
N MET A 1 46.21 -20.65 14.61
CA MET A 1 45.25 -20.30 15.68
C MET A 1 44.80 -18.83 15.62
N ILE A 2 44.59 -18.28 14.40
CA ILE A 2 44.12 -16.89 14.14
C ILE A 2 42.99 -16.90 13.08
N LEU A 3 42.38 -18.06 12.82
CA LEU A 3 41.31 -18.22 11.81
C LEU A 3 39.98 -18.72 12.40
N LYS A 4 39.72 -18.36 13.67
CA LYS A 4 38.43 -18.65 14.36
C LYS A 4 37.80 -17.41 15.02
N ARG A 5 38.31 -16.20 14.73
CA ARG A 5 37.81 -14.94 15.32
C ARG A 5 37.04 -14.03 14.35
N HIS A 6 37.00 -14.35 13.06
CA HIS A 6 36.26 -13.55 12.06
C HIS A 6 34.89 -14.11 11.68
N ILE A 7 34.53 -15.32 12.14
CA ILE A 7 33.20 -15.91 11.90
C ILE A 7 32.21 -15.53 13.02
N LEU A 8 32.70 -15.06 14.18
CA LEU A 8 31.86 -14.66 15.31
C LEU A 8 31.42 -13.18 15.30
N ILE A 9 31.86 -12.40 14.30
CA ILE A 9 31.58 -10.95 14.19
C ILE A 9 30.46 -10.64 13.16
N ARG A 10 29.97 -11.63 12.41
CA ARG A 10 28.79 -11.46 11.52
C ARG A 10 27.47 -12.04 12.05
N ILE A 11 27.47 -12.63 13.25
CA ILE A 11 26.28 -13.23 13.87
C ILE A 11 25.88 -12.53 15.19
N ILE A 12 26.62 -11.51 15.64
CA ILE A 12 26.33 -10.75 16.87
C ILE A 12 26.17 -9.26 16.55
N LEU A 13 25.20 -8.93 15.70
CA LEU A 13 24.71 -7.56 15.49
C LEU A 13 23.18 -7.51 15.29
N ILE A 14 22.46 -8.49 15.84
CA ILE A 14 21.00 -8.50 15.94
C ILE A 14 20.63 -9.04 17.31
N ALA A 15 21.00 -8.32 18.37
CA ALA A 15 20.56 -8.66 19.73
C ALA A 15 20.74 -7.47 20.66
N PHE A 16 20.13 -6.32 20.36
CA PHE A 16 19.85 -5.29 21.37
C PHE A 16 18.61 -4.49 20.94
N MET A 17 17.51 -4.71 21.68
CA MET A 17 16.19 -4.05 21.61
C MET A 17 15.67 -3.72 20.20
N ILE A 18 15.17 -4.74 19.50
CA ILE A 18 14.25 -4.57 18.39
C ILE A 18 12.88 -4.96 18.95
N VAL A 19 11.94 -4.02 19.04
CA VAL A 19 10.52 -4.37 19.05
C VAL A 19 10.31 -5.20 17.78
N SER A 20 9.99 -6.48 17.93
CA SER A 20 10.03 -7.47 16.87
C SER A 20 9.05 -7.13 15.74
N PHE A 21 9.50 -6.41 14.71
CA PHE A 21 8.76 -6.20 13.44
C PHE A 21 8.80 -7.45 12.55
N SER A 22 8.56 -8.62 13.13
CA SER A 22 8.38 -9.87 12.41
C SER A 22 6.96 -10.33 12.69
N ILE A 23 6.14 -10.49 11.65
CA ILE A 23 4.83 -11.14 11.83
C ILE A 23 5.06 -12.58 12.32
N PRO A 24 4.20 -13.11 13.22
CA PRO A 24 4.35 -14.46 13.77
C PRO A 24 4.57 -15.49 12.67
N GLY A 25 5.44 -16.49 12.93
CA GLY A 25 5.58 -17.64 12.05
C GLY A 25 4.30 -18.45 12.04
N PHE A 26 3.71 -18.66 10.87
CA PHE A 26 2.57 -19.56 10.70
C PHE A 26 3.08 -20.94 10.31
N SER A 27 2.85 -21.94 11.16
CA SER A 27 3.09 -23.34 10.83
C SER A 27 1.85 -23.86 10.11
N TYR A 28 1.93 -23.96 8.79
CA TYR A 28 0.92 -24.62 7.98
C TYR A 28 1.25 -26.11 7.79
N ASN A 29 0.24 -26.94 7.47
CA ASN A 29 0.34 -28.39 7.40
C ASN A 29 0.29 -28.87 5.93
N ASN A 30 1.46 -29.19 5.41
CA ASN A 30 1.83 -29.19 4.00
C ASN A 30 1.57 -30.53 3.30
N ASP A 31 0.73 -30.54 2.28
CA ASP A 31 0.80 -31.52 1.20
C ASP A 31 0.39 -30.82 -0.10
N ASN A 32 1.33 -30.77 -1.06
CA ASN A 32 1.14 -30.19 -2.39
C ASN A 32 0.18 -31.00 -3.28
N ARG A 33 -0.29 -32.15 -2.79
CA ARG A 33 -1.32 -33.00 -3.40
C ARG A 33 -2.64 -32.98 -2.64
N SER A 34 -2.68 -32.45 -1.42
CA SER A 34 -3.92 -32.36 -0.63
C SER A 34 -4.53 -30.98 -0.76
N ARG A 35 -5.84 -30.92 -1.06
CA ARG A 35 -6.65 -29.70 -1.07
C ARG A 35 -6.89 -29.19 0.36
N THR A 36 -5.82 -28.83 1.07
CA THR A 36 -5.91 -28.31 2.43
C THR A 36 -5.83 -26.78 2.42
N MET A 37 -6.64 -26.16 3.26
CA MET A 37 -6.53 -24.74 3.56
C MET A 37 -5.33 -24.43 4.48
N GLU A 38 -4.40 -25.37 4.64
CA GLU A 38 -3.27 -25.31 5.55
C GLU A 38 -1.94 -25.30 4.78
N GLY A 39 -1.60 -24.19 4.10
CA GLY A 39 -0.22 -23.96 3.62
C GLY A 39 -0.03 -23.83 2.11
N GLY A 40 1.09 -24.34 1.60
CA GLY A 40 1.41 -24.32 0.18
C GLY A 40 2.51 -23.31 -0.21
N PRO A 41 3.15 -23.54 -1.37
CA PRO A 41 4.29 -22.72 -1.82
C PRO A 41 3.92 -21.25 -2.01
N HIS A 42 2.76 -20.92 -2.60
CA HIS A 42 2.35 -19.54 -2.84
C HIS A 42 2.03 -18.75 -1.56
N ARG A 43 1.33 -19.34 -0.58
CA ARG A 43 1.16 -18.72 0.75
C ARG A 43 2.52 -18.42 1.40
N THR A 44 3.46 -19.35 1.27
CA THR A 44 4.82 -19.23 1.83
C THR A 44 5.62 -18.12 1.11
N ILE A 45 5.52 -18.03 -0.22
CA ILE A 45 6.13 -16.95 -1.01
C ILE A 45 5.54 -15.59 -0.58
N ASN A 46 4.21 -15.48 -0.46
CA ASN A 46 3.57 -14.24 0.00
C ASN A 46 4.05 -13.84 1.40
N TYR A 47 4.14 -14.79 2.33
CA TYR A 47 4.69 -14.56 3.66
C TYR A 47 6.11 -13.98 3.62
N TYR A 48 7.03 -14.60 2.86
CA TYR A 48 8.41 -14.13 2.79
C TYR A 48 8.56 -12.82 2.01
N ALA A 49 7.69 -12.54 1.05
CA ALA A 49 7.62 -11.22 0.39
C ALA A 49 7.22 -10.13 1.39
N ILE A 50 6.25 -10.39 2.27
CA ILE A 50 5.88 -9.48 3.37
C ILE A 50 7.07 -9.29 4.32
N GLN A 51 7.77 -10.36 4.73
CA GLN A 51 8.94 -10.23 5.60
C GLN A 51 10.05 -9.38 4.95
N LEU A 52 10.29 -9.55 3.65
CA LEU A 52 11.24 -8.73 2.91
C LEU A 52 10.80 -7.26 2.89
N PHE A 53 9.52 -6.98 2.61
CA PHE A 53 8.95 -5.64 2.66
C PHE A 53 9.15 -4.99 4.04
N LEU A 54 8.77 -5.69 5.11
CA LEU A 54 8.90 -5.22 6.50
C LEU A 54 10.36 -4.97 6.91
N SER A 55 11.31 -5.69 6.33
CA SER A 55 12.73 -5.45 6.58
C SER A 55 13.22 -4.15 5.94
N LYS A 56 12.71 -3.82 4.74
CA LYS A 56 13.07 -2.62 3.98
C LYS A 56 12.36 -1.37 4.50
N SER A 57 11.10 -1.50 4.92
CA SER A 57 10.26 -0.39 5.41
C SER A 57 10.84 0.31 6.64
N ARG A 58 11.68 -0.38 7.44
CA ARG A 58 12.37 0.19 8.61
C ARG A 58 13.25 1.40 8.29
N ASN A 59 13.83 1.42 7.09
CA ASN A 59 14.71 2.49 6.65
C ASN A 59 13.99 3.51 5.74
N ASP A 60 12.70 3.29 5.46
CA ASP A 60 11.90 4.22 4.66
C ASP A 60 11.42 5.38 5.56
N PRO A 61 11.57 6.65 5.12
CA PRO A 61 11.24 7.81 5.94
C PRO A 61 9.74 7.97 6.24
N ILE A 62 8.86 7.31 5.46
CA ILE A 62 7.41 7.30 5.67
C ILE A 62 7.00 6.04 6.42
N PHE A 63 7.38 4.86 5.93
CA PHE A 63 6.94 3.60 6.54
C PHE A 63 7.55 3.31 7.91
N ASN A 64 8.62 4.00 8.33
CA ASN A 64 9.14 3.85 9.69
C ASN A 64 8.15 4.32 10.79
N LYS A 65 7.09 5.06 10.42
CA LYS A 65 6.00 5.48 11.32
C LYS A 65 4.85 4.47 11.40
N TYR A 66 4.93 3.38 10.65
CA TYR A 66 3.88 2.38 10.54
C TYR A 66 4.13 1.21 11.49
N ASP A 67 3.09 0.78 12.20
CA ASP A 67 3.04 -0.50 12.87
C ASP A 67 2.19 -1.46 12.04
N PHE A 68 2.89 -2.29 11.27
CA PHE A 68 2.30 -3.32 10.42
C PHE A 68 1.83 -4.57 11.20
N THR A 69 2.02 -4.63 12.52
CA THR A 69 1.79 -5.84 13.31
C THR A 69 0.60 -5.74 14.26
N ASN A 70 0.39 -4.58 14.88
CA ASN A 70 -0.58 -4.42 15.97
C ASN A 70 -1.86 -3.66 15.58
N GLY A 71 -2.12 -3.46 14.29
CA GLY A 71 -3.41 -2.92 13.83
C GLY A 71 -4.57 -3.90 14.01
N SER A 72 -5.78 -3.43 13.73
CA SER A 72 -7.04 -4.16 13.93
C SER A 72 -7.16 -5.34 12.97
N ASP A 73 -7.95 -6.34 13.39
CA ASP A 73 -8.41 -7.36 12.46
C ASP A 73 -9.49 -6.76 11.55
N LEU A 74 -9.55 -7.24 10.30
CA LEU A 74 -10.51 -6.81 9.31
C LEU A 74 -11.46 -7.96 9.00
N SER A 75 -12.76 -7.70 9.08
CA SER A 75 -13.78 -8.63 8.59
C SER A 75 -13.92 -8.54 7.07
N GLY A 76 -13.93 -9.68 6.38
CA GLY A 76 -14.02 -9.75 4.92
C GLY A 76 -14.55 -11.08 4.40
N ILE A 77 -14.76 -11.18 3.08
CA ILE A 77 -15.24 -12.40 2.43
C ILE A 77 -14.07 -13.18 1.82
N THR A 78 -13.99 -14.46 2.15
CA THR A 78 -13.03 -15.41 1.59
C THR A 78 -13.68 -16.74 1.23
N ILE A 79 -12.90 -17.64 0.62
CA ILE A 79 -13.30 -19.02 0.38
C ILE A 79 -13.16 -19.81 1.70
N ILE A 80 -14.27 -20.39 2.16
CA ILE A 80 -14.32 -21.22 3.37
C ILE A 80 -14.38 -22.72 3.05
N LYS A 81 -14.73 -23.06 1.82
CA LYS A 81 -14.70 -24.43 1.31
C LYS A 81 -14.24 -24.43 -0.16
N PRO A 82 -13.20 -25.20 -0.51
CA PRO A 82 -12.70 -25.32 -1.88
C PRO A 82 -13.68 -26.02 -2.82
N GLY A 83 -13.45 -25.86 -4.12
CA GLY A 83 -14.22 -26.52 -5.18
C GLY A 83 -13.52 -26.51 -6.53
N ASP A 84 -13.92 -27.43 -7.41
CA ASP A 84 -13.37 -27.51 -8.78
C ASP A 84 -14.01 -26.43 -9.68
N TRP A 85 -15.29 -26.14 -9.43
CA TRP A 85 -16.10 -25.21 -10.21
C TRP A 85 -16.73 -24.11 -9.34
N LYS A 86 -17.27 -23.08 -9.99
CA LYS A 86 -17.88 -21.93 -9.30
C LYS A 86 -19.04 -22.31 -8.39
N GLU A 87 -19.76 -23.36 -8.75
CA GLU A 87 -20.90 -23.88 -8.00
C GLU A 87 -20.47 -24.72 -6.78
N ASP A 88 -19.21 -25.15 -6.72
CA ASP A 88 -18.69 -26.03 -5.68
C ASP A 88 -18.10 -25.27 -4.49
N ILE A 89 -17.57 -24.06 -4.74
CA ILE A 89 -16.95 -23.22 -3.71
C ILE A 89 -18.01 -22.64 -2.76
N ILE A 90 -17.65 -22.51 -1.49
CA ILE A 90 -18.45 -21.75 -0.52
C ILE A 90 -17.63 -20.56 -0.05
N SER A 91 -18.20 -19.36 -0.23
CA SER A 91 -17.65 -18.13 0.33
C SER A 91 -18.28 -17.83 1.69
N GLY A 92 -17.50 -17.21 2.59
CA GLY A 92 -17.96 -16.84 3.92
C GLY A 92 -17.15 -15.70 4.52
N GLU A 93 -17.66 -15.15 5.61
CA GLU A 93 -17.02 -14.08 6.36
C GLU A 93 -15.91 -14.65 7.27
N ARG A 94 -14.75 -13.98 7.29
CA ARG A 94 -13.63 -14.25 8.21
C ARG A 94 -13.05 -12.93 8.69
N GLU A 95 -12.37 -12.99 9.82
CA GLU A 95 -11.58 -11.89 10.36
C GLU A 95 -10.10 -12.23 10.30
N GLY A 96 -9.27 -11.24 10.03
CA GLY A 96 -7.82 -11.40 10.04
C GLY A 96 -7.07 -10.09 9.82
N LYS A 97 -5.79 -10.10 10.16
CA LYS A 97 -4.86 -8.98 9.91
C LYS A 97 -4.67 -8.78 8.41
N TRP A 98 -4.29 -7.56 8.01
CA TRP A 98 -4.00 -7.23 6.60
C TRP A 98 -3.05 -8.25 5.94
N TYR A 99 -1.97 -8.64 6.64
CA TYR A 99 -1.00 -9.59 6.11
C TYR A 99 -1.55 -11.02 5.99
N GLN A 100 -2.55 -11.41 6.80
CA GLN A 100 -3.20 -12.71 6.67
C GLN A 100 -4.07 -12.77 5.42
N TRP A 101 -4.75 -11.69 5.07
CA TRP A 101 -5.49 -11.57 3.80
C TRP A 101 -4.56 -11.68 2.59
N VAL A 102 -3.38 -11.05 2.64
CA VAL A 102 -2.37 -11.15 1.58
C VAL A 102 -1.79 -12.56 1.48
N ILE A 103 -1.45 -13.20 2.61
CA ILE A 103 -0.95 -14.58 2.63
C ILE A 103 -1.99 -15.55 2.07
N GLU A 104 -3.26 -15.41 2.48
CA GLU A 104 -4.34 -16.28 2.05
C GLU A 104 -4.69 -16.12 0.58
N GLY A 105 -4.48 -14.92 0.00
CA GLY A 105 -4.55 -14.70 -1.44
C GLY A 105 -3.62 -15.60 -2.25
N GLY A 106 -2.53 -16.08 -1.63
CA GLY A 106 -1.65 -17.11 -2.19
C GLY A 106 -2.35 -18.44 -2.48
N TYR A 107 -3.50 -18.69 -1.87
CA TYR A 107 -4.32 -19.89 -2.09
C TYR A 107 -5.65 -19.56 -2.78
N THR A 108 -6.32 -18.47 -2.42
CA THR A 108 -7.64 -18.18 -2.98
C THR A 108 -7.60 -17.84 -4.47
N ALA A 109 -6.42 -17.48 -5.01
CA ALA A 109 -6.20 -17.29 -6.45
C ALA A 109 -6.37 -18.58 -7.27
N ASP A 110 -6.22 -19.75 -6.65
CA ASP A 110 -6.49 -21.04 -7.28
C ASP A 110 -7.98 -21.40 -7.27
N GLU A 111 -8.81 -20.76 -6.44
CA GLU A 111 -10.18 -21.22 -6.22
C GLU A 111 -11.20 -20.51 -7.13
N PRO A 112 -12.07 -21.23 -7.86
CA PRO A 112 -12.13 -22.69 -7.98
C PRO A 112 -11.05 -23.27 -8.92
N GLU A 113 -10.47 -24.41 -8.56
CA GLU A 113 -9.23 -24.96 -9.13
C GLU A 113 -9.24 -25.08 -10.66
N ARG A 114 -10.23 -25.78 -11.22
CA ARG A 114 -10.29 -26.02 -12.67
C ARG A 114 -10.63 -24.76 -13.44
N TYR A 115 -11.46 -23.90 -12.84
CA TYR A 115 -11.82 -22.63 -13.46
C TYR A 115 -10.61 -21.67 -13.50
N MET A 116 -9.80 -21.65 -12.45
CA MET A 116 -8.68 -20.71 -12.32
C MET A 116 -7.43 -21.18 -13.05
N SER A 117 -7.12 -22.48 -13.08
CA SER A 117 -5.89 -23.02 -13.69
C SER A 117 -5.65 -22.55 -15.13
N LEU A 118 -6.70 -22.42 -15.95
CA LEU A 118 -6.59 -21.94 -17.33
C LEU A 118 -6.18 -20.46 -17.48
N ARG A 119 -6.18 -19.70 -16.38
CA ARG A 119 -5.88 -18.26 -16.32
C ARG A 119 -4.54 -17.95 -15.68
N HIS A 120 -3.78 -18.98 -15.30
CA HIS A 120 -2.51 -18.84 -14.57
C HIS A 120 -1.28 -18.85 -15.49
N PHE A 121 -1.52 -18.94 -16.80
CA PHE A 121 -0.49 -18.97 -17.83
C PHE A 121 -0.31 -17.60 -18.48
N TYR A 122 0.94 -17.24 -18.75
CA TYR A 122 1.27 -16.08 -19.55
C TYR A 122 2.58 -16.33 -20.32
N ASP A 123 2.48 -16.66 -21.61
CA ASP A 123 3.64 -16.75 -22.50
C ASP A 123 4.01 -15.33 -22.99
N PRO A 124 5.13 -14.76 -22.53
CA PRO A 124 5.52 -13.40 -22.90
C PRO A 124 6.01 -13.28 -24.36
N LEU A 125 6.23 -14.40 -25.06
CA LEU A 125 6.66 -14.40 -26.45
C LEU A 125 5.52 -14.67 -27.44
N GLY A 126 4.36 -15.12 -26.95
CA GLY A 126 3.24 -15.53 -27.79
C GLY A 126 3.65 -16.54 -28.85
N ALA A 127 4.48 -17.52 -28.48
CA ALA A 127 5.16 -18.40 -29.42
C ALA A 127 4.19 -19.19 -30.31
N ASN A 128 2.99 -19.50 -29.78
CA ASN A 128 1.92 -20.11 -30.54
C ASN A 128 0.98 -19.06 -31.15
N GLN A 129 1.24 -18.66 -32.39
CA GLN A 129 0.37 -17.78 -33.18
C GLN A 129 0.08 -16.41 -32.53
N GLY A 130 0.98 -15.91 -31.68
CA GLY A 130 0.80 -14.65 -30.95
C GLY A 130 -0.12 -14.75 -29.73
N ALA A 131 -0.54 -15.95 -29.33
CA ALA A 131 -1.35 -16.14 -28.14
C ALA A 131 -0.47 -16.16 -26.89
N ASN A 132 -0.74 -15.25 -25.96
CA ASN A 132 -0.04 -15.19 -24.66
C ASN A 132 -0.73 -16.01 -23.57
N TYR A 133 -1.95 -16.50 -23.82
CA TYR A 133 -2.71 -17.35 -22.89
C TYR A 133 -2.50 -18.83 -23.18
N LEU A 134 -2.97 -19.71 -22.30
CA LEU A 134 -2.85 -21.17 -22.49
C LEU A 134 -3.58 -21.65 -23.75
N THR A 135 -2.84 -22.24 -24.67
CA THR A 135 -3.32 -22.91 -25.89
C THR A 135 -2.94 -24.38 -25.94
N ASP A 136 -2.08 -24.83 -25.04
CA ASP A 136 -1.67 -26.21 -24.99
C ASP A 136 -2.80 -27.12 -24.52
N HIS A 137 -3.18 -28.06 -25.39
CA HIS A 137 -4.15 -29.13 -25.16
C HIS A 137 -5.60 -28.73 -24.84
N VAL A 138 -5.86 -27.47 -24.49
CA VAL A 138 -7.15 -26.92 -24.02
C VAL A 138 -8.33 -27.01 -24.99
N ASP A 139 -8.10 -27.08 -26.30
CA ASP A 139 -9.18 -27.19 -27.31
C ASP A 139 -9.56 -28.66 -27.63
N GLU A 140 -8.89 -29.63 -27.01
CA GLU A 140 -9.20 -31.04 -27.19
C GLU A 140 -10.42 -31.46 -26.37
N PHE A 141 -11.25 -32.36 -26.93
CA PHE A 141 -12.49 -32.78 -26.29
C PHE A 141 -12.30 -33.28 -24.85
N LEU A 142 -11.30 -34.14 -24.61
CA LEU A 142 -11.02 -34.66 -23.27
C LEU A 142 -10.51 -33.56 -22.33
N THR A 143 -9.70 -32.63 -22.82
CA THR A 143 -9.22 -31.50 -22.01
C THR A 143 -10.35 -30.55 -21.67
N SER A 144 -11.32 -30.32 -22.56
CA SER A 144 -12.50 -29.50 -22.26
C SER A 144 -13.41 -30.10 -21.19
N ILE A 145 -13.43 -31.43 -21.06
CA ILE A 145 -14.13 -32.16 -19.97
C ILE A 145 -13.34 -32.04 -18.66
N VAL A 146 -12.01 -32.03 -18.75
CA VAL A 146 -11.11 -32.03 -17.59
C VAL A 146 -10.88 -30.61 -17.03
N MET A 147 -10.53 -29.64 -17.85
CA MET A 147 -10.19 -28.28 -17.42
C MET A 147 -11.32 -27.28 -17.66
N GLY A 148 -12.33 -27.63 -18.45
CA GLY A 148 -13.41 -26.72 -18.83
C GLY A 148 -13.11 -25.96 -20.14
N THR A 149 -13.92 -24.94 -20.42
CA THR A 149 -13.75 -24.13 -21.65
C THR A 149 -12.62 -23.12 -21.49
N ASN A 150 -11.71 -23.09 -22.47
CA ASN A 150 -10.61 -22.12 -22.51
C ASN A 150 -11.15 -20.68 -22.52
N PRO A 151 -10.83 -19.85 -21.49
CA PRO A 151 -11.28 -18.47 -21.43
C PRO A 151 -10.52 -17.53 -22.37
N LYS A 152 -9.43 -17.98 -22.98
CA LYS A 152 -8.50 -17.17 -23.79
C LYS A 152 -8.00 -15.95 -23.02
N MET A 153 -7.58 -16.18 -21.78
CA MET A 153 -7.19 -15.17 -20.80
C MET A 153 -5.85 -15.55 -20.20
N ASP A 154 -4.90 -14.62 -20.18
CA ASP A 154 -3.60 -14.81 -19.56
C ASP A 154 -3.54 -14.27 -18.12
N ALA A 155 -2.55 -14.74 -17.36
CA ALA A 155 -2.36 -14.39 -15.96
C ALA A 155 -2.11 -12.90 -15.74
N LYS A 156 -1.39 -12.24 -16.67
CA LYS A 156 -1.07 -10.82 -16.58
C LYS A 156 -2.35 -9.98 -16.58
N TRP A 157 -3.22 -10.15 -17.58
CA TRP A 157 -4.47 -9.39 -17.65
C TRP A 157 -5.53 -9.88 -16.67
N TRP A 158 -5.53 -11.17 -16.34
CA TRP A 158 -6.41 -11.71 -15.30
C TRP A 158 -6.12 -11.09 -13.94
N GLY A 159 -4.86 -11.12 -13.49
CA GLY A 159 -4.42 -10.55 -12.23
C GLY A 159 -4.47 -9.02 -12.21
N ALA A 160 -4.19 -8.37 -13.34
CA ALA A 160 -4.21 -6.92 -13.41
C ALA A 160 -5.64 -6.34 -13.41
N LEU A 161 -6.56 -6.91 -14.19
CA LEU A 161 -7.82 -6.23 -14.54
C LEU A 161 -9.08 -7.09 -14.41
N HIS A 162 -9.04 -8.37 -14.78
CA HIS A 162 -10.27 -9.16 -15.00
C HIS A 162 -10.73 -9.98 -13.80
N SER A 163 -9.82 -10.35 -12.90
CA SER A 163 -10.19 -11.03 -11.66
C SER A 163 -11.11 -10.13 -10.82
N PRO A 164 -12.14 -10.69 -10.14
CA PRO A 164 -12.91 -9.96 -9.13
C PRO A 164 -12.05 -9.37 -8.00
N TYR A 165 -10.86 -9.95 -7.79
CA TYR A 165 -9.83 -9.50 -6.86
C TYR A 165 -8.52 -9.22 -7.61
N SER A 166 -8.61 -8.64 -8.80
CA SER A 166 -7.45 -8.11 -9.54
C SER A 166 -6.83 -6.91 -8.82
N ILE A 167 -5.59 -6.55 -9.16
CA ILE A 167 -4.91 -5.40 -8.52
C ILE A 167 -5.66 -4.08 -8.76
N GLU A 168 -6.28 -3.90 -9.92
CA GLU A 168 -7.10 -2.71 -10.21
C GLU A 168 -8.37 -2.70 -9.34
N LYS A 169 -9.01 -3.87 -9.14
CA LYS A 169 -10.09 -3.99 -8.16
C LYS A 169 -9.61 -3.74 -6.74
N GLY A 170 -8.41 -4.18 -6.39
CA GLY A 170 -7.76 -3.87 -5.12
C GLY A 170 -7.58 -2.37 -4.90
N LYS A 171 -7.14 -1.63 -5.93
CA LYS A 171 -7.02 -0.16 -5.92
C LYS A 171 -8.39 0.50 -5.73
N GLU A 172 -9.42 0.02 -6.41
CA GLU A 172 -10.81 0.47 -6.24
C GLU A 172 -11.30 0.24 -4.80
N PHE A 173 -11.14 -0.98 -4.27
CA PHE A 173 -11.52 -1.32 -2.91
C PHE A 173 -10.78 -0.46 -1.88
N MET A 174 -9.48 -0.25 -2.04
CA MET A 174 -8.69 0.63 -1.17
C MET A 174 -9.24 2.06 -1.20
N THR A 175 -9.52 2.60 -2.40
CA THR A 175 -10.03 3.95 -2.58
C THR A 175 -11.40 4.13 -1.91
N LEU A 176 -12.30 3.17 -2.11
CA LEU A 176 -13.61 3.15 -1.47
C LEU A 176 -13.47 3.02 0.06
N ALA A 177 -12.60 2.13 0.54
CA ALA A 177 -12.33 1.94 1.96
C ALA A 177 -11.85 3.23 2.63
N PHE A 178 -10.98 4.01 1.99
CA PHE A 178 -10.52 5.30 2.50
C PHE A 178 -11.68 6.27 2.70
N SER A 179 -12.62 6.33 1.77
CA SER A 179 -13.74 7.27 1.81
C SER A 179 -14.92 6.85 2.70
N SER A 180 -15.12 5.54 2.93
CA SER A 180 -16.30 5.05 3.66
C SER A 180 -16.29 5.50 5.13
N ALA A 181 -17.46 5.89 5.63
CA ALA A 181 -17.69 6.22 7.05
C ALA A 181 -18.37 5.07 7.81
N ASN A 182 -18.72 3.98 7.14
CA ASN A 182 -19.35 2.80 7.74
C ASN A 182 -18.27 1.79 8.11
N LEU A 183 -18.16 1.42 9.38
CA LEU A 183 -17.11 0.53 9.87
C LEU A 183 -17.13 -0.84 9.18
N GLN A 184 -18.29 -1.50 9.12
CA GLN A 184 -18.43 -2.85 8.53
C GLN A 184 -18.11 -2.86 7.04
N GLU A 185 -18.57 -1.85 6.31
CA GLU A 185 -18.24 -1.70 4.89
C GLU A 185 -16.75 -1.43 4.69
N LYS A 186 -16.18 -0.51 5.48
CA LYS A 186 -14.76 -0.15 5.44
C LYS A 186 -13.86 -1.35 5.69
N GLU A 187 -14.16 -2.16 6.71
CA GLU A 187 -13.40 -3.39 7.01
C GLU A 187 -13.45 -4.37 5.83
N LYS A 188 -14.64 -4.61 5.27
CA LYS A 188 -14.84 -5.50 4.11
C LYS A 188 -14.08 -5.03 2.88
N LEU A 189 -14.07 -3.72 2.63
CA LEU A 189 -13.34 -3.12 1.52
C LEU A 189 -11.82 -3.22 1.71
N PHE A 190 -11.30 -2.92 2.91
CA PHE A 190 -9.86 -3.12 3.19
C PHE A 190 -9.46 -4.59 3.07
N ALA A 191 -10.23 -5.52 3.63
CA ALA A 191 -9.98 -6.95 3.49
C ALA A 191 -9.98 -7.40 2.02
N ALA A 192 -10.93 -6.92 1.21
CA ALA A 192 -10.99 -7.19 -0.23
C ALA A 192 -9.78 -6.60 -0.98
N ALA A 193 -9.31 -5.40 -0.59
CA ALA A 193 -8.10 -4.80 -1.15
C ALA A 193 -6.85 -5.65 -0.87
N TRP A 194 -6.67 -6.09 0.39
CA TRP A 194 -5.55 -6.95 0.78
C TRP A 194 -5.60 -8.34 0.15
N ARG A 195 -6.79 -8.93 0.02
CA ARG A 195 -6.99 -10.17 -0.73
C ARG A 195 -6.59 -9.99 -2.19
N SER A 196 -6.97 -8.88 -2.83
CA SER A 196 -6.63 -8.60 -4.23
C SER A 196 -5.12 -8.49 -4.46
N LEU A 197 -4.41 -7.86 -3.52
CA LEU A 197 -2.94 -7.86 -3.51
C LEU A 197 -2.40 -9.29 -3.44
N GLY A 198 -2.89 -10.10 -2.49
CA GLY A 198 -2.44 -11.48 -2.30
C GLY A 198 -2.69 -12.39 -3.50
N GLU A 199 -3.86 -12.29 -4.14
CA GLU A 199 -4.18 -13.07 -5.35
C GLU A 199 -3.37 -12.62 -6.57
N THR A 200 -3.09 -11.32 -6.69
CA THR A 200 -2.18 -10.82 -7.74
C THR A 200 -0.75 -11.31 -7.51
N MET A 201 -0.29 -11.33 -6.25
CA MET A 201 1.03 -11.86 -5.89
C MET A 201 1.18 -13.35 -6.21
N HIS A 202 0.10 -14.13 -6.09
CA HIS A 202 0.07 -15.53 -6.55
C HIS A 202 0.37 -15.60 -8.05
N LEU A 203 -0.40 -14.88 -8.87
CA LEU A 203 -0.26 -14.89 -10.32
C LEU A 203 1.11 -14.35 -10.77
N LEU A 204 1.68 -13.40 -10.04
CA LEU A 204 3.05 -12.92 -10.31
C LEU A 204 4.10 -13.97 -9.93
N ALA A 205 3.86 -14.78 -8.90
CA ALA A 205 4.71 -15.92 -8.56
C ALA A 205 4.62 -17.04 -9.62
N ASP A 206 3.46 -17.26 -10.24
CA ASP A 206 3.33 -18.18 -11.39
C ASP A 206 4.25 -17.80 -12.55
N MET A 207 4.58 -16.51 -12.71
CA MET A 207 5.53 -16.06 -13.73
C MET A 207 6.96 -16.55 -13.46
N THR A 208 7.20 -17.16 -12.30
CA THR A 208 8.44 -17.86 -11.95
C THR A 208 8.32 -19.39 -12.08
N VAL A 209 7.19 -19.90 -12.54
CA VAL A 209 7.01 -21.32 -12.87
C VAL A 209 7.22 -21.50 -14.38
N PRO A 210 8.24 -22.26 -14.83
CA PRO A 210 8.57 -22.36 -16.25
C PRO A 210 7.40 -22.84 -17.12
N ALA A 211 6.56 -23.75 -16.62
CA ALA A 211 5.40 -24.26 -17.35
C ALA A 211 4.36 -23.16 -17.64
N HIS A 212 4.11 -22.28 -16.66
CA HIS A 212 3.13 -21.19 -16.75
C HIS A 212 3.52 -20.14 -17.79
N VAL A 213 4.82 -19.92 -17.99
CA VAL A 213 5.33 -18.92 -18.95
C VAL A 213 5.74 -19.52 -20.29
N ARG A 214 5.60 -20.83 -20.47
CA ARG A 214 5.97 -21.54 -21.71
C ARG A 214 4.81 -22.32 -22.31
N ASN A 215 3.58 -21.97 -21.96
CA ASN A 215 2.37 -22.54 -22.54
C ASN A 215 2.40 -24.09 -22.48
N ASP A 216 2.62 -24.61 -21.27
CA ASP A 216 2.90 -26.02 -21.05
C ASP A 216 1.98 -26.58 -19.95
N SER A 217 0.86 -27.18 -20.37
CA SER A 217 -0.22 -27.56 -19.45
C SER A 217 0.03 -28.91 -18.77
N HIS A 218 -0.08 -28.94 -17.44
CA HIS A 218 0.13 -30.14 -16.64
C HIS A 218 -0.96 -30.31 -15.56
N PRO A 219 -2.19 -30.73 -15.92
CA PRO A 219 -3.33 -30.77 -15.00
C PRO A 219 -3.26 -31.85 -13.91
N GLY A 220 -2.24 -32.71 -13.88
CA GLY A 220 -2.04 -33.69 -12.80
C GLY A 220 -3.19 -34.69 -12.61
N VAL A 221 -3.88 -35.12 -13.68
CA VAL A 221 -5.09 -35.95 -13.55
C VAL A 221 -4.73 -37.43 -13.39
N GLU A 222 -4.68 -37.90 -12.15
CA GLU A 222 -4.20 -39.25 -11.80
C GLU A 222 -4.84 -40.39 -12.61
N TRP A 223 -6.15 -40.38 -12.88
CA TRP A 223 -6.76 -41.51 -13.62
C TRP A 223 -6.36 -41.55 -15.10
N THR A 224 -5.89 -40.42 -15.66
CA THR A 224 -5.49 -40.34 -17.07
C THR A 224 -4.07 -40.86 -17.32
N GLN A 225 -3.26 -41.03 -16.28
CA GLN A 225 -1.87 -41.54 -16.38
C GLN A 225 -1.78 -42.95 -17.00
N TYR A 226 -2.87 -43.72 -16.95
CA TYR A 226 -2.97 -45.05 -17.58
C TYR A 226 -3.34 -45.00 -19.06
N ILE A 227 -3.69 -43.82 -19.57
CA ILE A 227 -4.27 -43.60 -20.90
C ILE A 227 -3.37 -42.66 -21.73
N THR A 228 -2.73 -41.67 -21.10
CA THR A 228 -1.86 -40.71 -21.77
C THR A 228 -0.92 -40.01 -20.77
N ASP A 229 0.31 -39.73 -21.21
CA ASP A 229 1.31 -38.96 -20.45
C ASP A 229 1.10 -37.43 -20.54
N LYS A 230 0.09 -37.02 -21.31
CA LYS A 230 -0.28 -35.62 -21.63
C LYS A 230 -0.84 -34.83 -20.46
N TYR A 231 -1.36 -35.51 -19.44
CA TYR A 231 -2.07 -34.90 -18.31
C TYR A 231 -1.38 -35.17 -16.97
N ARG A 232 -0.09 -35.48 -17.01
CA ARG A 232 0.75 -35.66 -15.82
C ARG A 232 0.91 -34.33 -15.08
N ALA A 233 1.38 -34.40 -13.85
CA ALA A 233 1.71 -33.21 -13.06
C ALA A 233 3.01 -32.56 -13.57
N ASP A 234 3.16 -31.26 -13.33
CA ASP A 234 4.39 -30.55 -13.64
C ASP A 234 5.46 -30.96 -12.60
N PRO A 235 6.67 -31.40 -13.04
CA PRO A 235 7.68 -31.89 -12.12
C PRO A 235 8.30 -30.80 -11.23
N TYR A 236 8.18 -29.53 -11.60
CA TYR A 236 8.66 -28.43 -10.76
C TYR A 236 7.63 -28.17 -9.64
N GLU A 237 6.35 -28.03 -9.97
CA GLU A 237 5.28 -27.82 -8.97
C GLU A 237 5.10 -29.02 -8.04
N GLU A 238 5.24 -30.25 -8.55
CA GLU A 238 5.22 -31.46 -7.73
C GLU A 238 6.41 -31.53 -6.75
N PHE A 239 7.54 -30.91 -7.09
CA PHE A 239 8.72 -30.89 -6.24
C PHE A 239 8.70 -29.72 -5.24
N VAL A 240 8.21 -28.55 -5.65
CA VAL A 240 8.29 -27.31 -4.88
C VAL A 240 7.15 -27.21 -3.87
N ASP A 241 7.41 -27.70 -2.67
CA ASP A 241 6.55 -27.51 -1.51
C ASP A 241 7.02 -26.34 -0.63
N GLN A 242 6.32 -26.08 0.48
CA GLN A 242 6.70 -25.07 1.47
C GLN A 242 8.17 -25.22 1.93
N LYS A 243 8.62 -26.45 2.17
CA LYS A 243 9.96 -26.71 2.69
C LYS A 243 11.03 -26.38 1.65
N VAL A 244 10.77 -26.62 0.37
CA VAL A 244 11.66 -26.20 -0.71
C VAL A 244 11.73 -24.67 -0.78
N VAL A 245 10.61 -23.96 -0.68
CA VAL A 245 10.57 -22.49 -0.62
C VAL A 245 11.47 -21.97 0.52
N GLU A 246 11.30 -22.50 1.74
CA GLU A 246 12.09 -22.12 2.93
C GLU A 246 13.58 -22.42 2.78
N ASN A 247 13.94 -23.50 2.08
CA ASN A 247 15.33 -23.85 1.79
C ASN A 247 15.96 -23.02 0.65
N CYS A 248 15.16 -22.28 -0.11
CA CYS A 248 15.60 -21.48 -1.24
C CYS A 248 15.63 -19.97 -0.95
N LEU A 249 15.48 -19.56 0.31
CA LEU A 249 15.55 -18.15 0.73
C LEU A 249 16.99 -17.60 0.58
N CYS A 250 17.28 -17.04 -0.58
CA CYS A 250 18.55 -16.39 -0.89
C CYS A 250 18.33 -15.13 -1.74
N SER A 251 19.41 -14.50 -2.21
CA SER A 251 19.29 -13.29 -3.03
C SER A 251 18.81 -13.63 -4.46
N PRO A 252 17.93 -12.81 -5.06
CA PRO A 252 17.51 -12.96 -6.45
C PRO A 252 18.67 -12.73 -7.43
N ASP A 253 18.50 -13.22 -8.66
CA ASP A 253 19.45 -12.96 -9.76
C ASP A 253 19.62 -11.44 -9.97
N PRO A 254 20.85 -10.91 -9.89
CA PRO A 254 21.13 -9.50 -10.17
C PRO A 254 20.60 -9.01 -11.52
N GLU A 255 20.54 -9.86 -12.55
CA GLU A 255 20.00 -9.49 -13.87
C GLU A 255 18.50 -9.19 -13.80
N LEU A 256 17.73 -10.01 -13.08
CA LEU A 256 16.30 -9.77 -12.86
C LEU A 256 16.08 -8.51 -12.02
N VAL A 257 16.88 -8.34 -10.97
CA VAL A 257 16.83 -7.14 -10.12
C VAL A 257 17.08 -5.89 -10.94
N GLU A 258 18.08 -5.91 -11.83
CA GLU A 258 18.37 -4.78 -12.72
C GLU A 258 17.21 -4.51 -13.69
N ALA A 259 16.61 -5.57 -14.27
CA ALA A 259 15.47 -5.43 -15.17
C ALA A 259 14.26 -4.80 -14.47
N ILE A 260 13.90 -5.27 -13.28
CA ILE A 260 12.80 -4.71 -12.47
C ILE A 260 13.07 -3.26 -12.08
N ASN A 261 14.30 -2.93 -11.68
CA ASN A 261 14.68 -1.55 -11.31
C ASN A 261 14.64 -0.57 -12.49
N LYS A 262 14.63 -1.05 -13.73
CA LYS A 262 14.48 -0.22 -14.94
C LYS A 262 13.02 0.10 -15.27
N ILE A 263 12.04 -0.51 -14.61
CA ILE A 263 10.63 -0.14 -14.75
C ILE A 263 10.48 1.34 -14.37
N PRO A 264 9.99 2.21 -15.27
CA PRO A 264 9.93 3.64 -15.02
C PRO A 264 9.12 3.98 -13.76
N LYS A 265 9.69 4.82 -12.90
CA LYS A 265 9.04 5.22 -11.63
C LYS A 265 7.93 6.26 -11.81
N ASN A 266 7.95 6.97 -12.94
CA ASN A 266 7.00 8.00 -13.32
C ASN A 266 5.86 7.48 -14.21
N GLU A 267 5.87 6.18 -14.50
CA GLU A 267 4.79 5.52 -15.22
C GLU A 267 3.61 5.26 -14.28
N ASP A 268 2.40 5.24 -14.85
CA ASP A 268 1.17 4.91 -14.14
C ASP A 268 1.32 3.58 -13.37
N GLY A 269 0.83 3.54 -12.13
CA GLY A 269 1.01 2.39 -11.25
C GLY A 269 0.53 1.06 -11.83
N PHE A 270 -0.59 1.07 -12.57
CA PHE A 270 -1.14 -0.12 -13.22
C PHE A 270 -0.20 -0.62 -14.32
N LEU A 271 0.33 0.29 -15.15
CA LEU A 271 1.31 -0.06 -16.19
C LEU A 271 2.61 -0.63 -15.59
N ARG A 272 3.05 -0.10 -14.44
CA ARG A 272 4.22 -0.65 -13.73
C ARG A 272 4.01 -2.11 -13.30
N VAL A 273 2.80 -2.48 -12.89
CA VAL A 273 2.46 -3.87 -12.58
C VAL A 273 2.51 -4.74 -13.83
N LEU A 274 1.94 -4.29 -14.96
CA LEU A 274 2.04 -5.04 -16.22
C LEU A 274 3.50 -5.26 -16.66
N ASN A 275 4.34 -4.22 -16.55
CA ASN A 275 5.77 -4.33 -16.85
C ASN A 275 6.49 -5.28 -15.88
N LEU A 276 6.05 -5.37 -14.63
CA LEU A 276 6.60 -6.33 -13.66
C LEU A 276 6.29 -7.78 -14.07
N PHE A 277 5.05 -8.07 -14.49
CA PHE A 277 4.69 -9.37 -15.08
C PHE A 277 5.56 -9.70 -16.29
N ASP A 278 5.74 -8.75 -17.22
CA ASP A 278 6.56 -8.94 -18.42
C ASP A 278 8.04 -9.20 -18.10
N CYS A 279 8.60 -8.50 -17.11
CA CYS A 279 9.97 -8.70 -16.66
C CYS A 279 10.18 -10.11 -16.08
N VAL A 280 9.32 -10.52 -15.15
CA VAL A 280 9.44 -11.81 -14.45
C VAL A 280 9.17 -12.96 -15.42
N ALA A 281 8.08 -12.91 -16.18
CA ALA A 281 7.73 -13.95 -17.13
C ALA A 281 8.79 -14.09 -18.23
N GLY A 282 9.25 -12.96 -18.78
CA GLY A 282 10.30 -12.96 -19.80
C GLY A 282 11.63 -13.51 -19.29
N TYR A 283 12.01 -13.20 -18.04
CA TYR A 283 13.20 -13.76 -17.41
C TYR A 283 13.11 -15.28 -17.28
N THR A 284 11.99 -15.78 -16.72
CA THR A 284 11.77 -17.21 -16.52
C THR A 284 11.71 -17.96 -17.85
N ASN A 285 10.91 -17.46 -18.81
CA ASN A 285 10.75 -18.05 -20.13
C ASN A 285 12.10 -18.21 -20.85
N ARG A 286 12.97 -17.20 -20.83
CA ARG A 286 14.24 -17.23 -21.56
C ARG A 286 15.31 -18.13 -20.94
N LYS A 287 15.27 -18.36 -19.63
CA LYS A 287 16.37 -19.04 -18.90
C LYS A 287 16.09 -20.49 -18.55
N PHE A 288 14.82 -20.91 -18.48
CA PHE A 288 14.43 -22.20 -17.94
C PHE A 288 13.60 -23.01 -18.95
N PHE A 289 13.79 -24.33 -18.93
CA PHE A 289 12.89 -25.25 -19.62
C PHE A 289 11.73 -25.61 -18.69
N SER A 290 10.54 -25.78 -19.27
CA SER A 290 9.50 -26.65 -18.72
C SER A 290 9.58 -28.02 -19.40
N LEU A 291 8.95 -29.05 -18.82
CA LEU A 291 9.19 -30.43 -19.21
C LEU A 291 8.88 -30.72 -20.69
N ASP A 292 7.74 -30.26 -21.21
CA ASP A 292 7.37 -30.54 -22.61
C ASP A 292 7.97 -29.56 -23.60
N THR A 293 8.66 -28.51 -23.13
CA THR A 293 9.25 -27.48 -24.00
C THR A 293 10.76 -27.65 -24.20
N ILE A 294 11.33 -28.75 -23.71
CA ILE A 294 12.73 -29.12 -23.95
C ILE A 294 12.93 -29.36 -25.44
N ALA A 295 13.82 -28.58 -26.05
CA ALA A 295 14.12 -28.66 -27.47
C ALA A 295 15.60 -28.36 -27.74
N GLY A 296 16.12 -28.93 -28.82
CA GLY A 296 17.51 -28.73 -29.21
C GLY A 296 18.16 -29.96 -29.83
N ILE A 297 19.48 -29.95 -29.91
CA ILE A 297 20.30 -31.09 -30.34
C ILE A 297 21.04 -31.62 -29.12
N GLU A 298 20.76 -32.88 -28.73
CA GLU A 298 21.45 -33.50 -27.61
C GLU A 298 22.89 -33.87 -27.99
N LYS A 299 23.82 -33.71 -27.04
CA LYS A 299 25.27 -33.72 -27.30
C LYS A 299 25.88 -35.10 -27.43
N ALA A 300 25.25 -36.16 -26.90
CA ALA A 300 25.89 -37.48 -26.86
C ALA A 300 25.70 -38.25 -28.18
N LEU A 301 24.50 -38.22 -28.77
CA LEU A 301 24.19 -38.92 -30.03
C LEU A 301 23.94 -37.95 -31.20
N GLY A 302 23.94 -36.63 -30.96
CA GLY A 302 23.67 -35.61 -31.97
C GLY A 302 22.22 -35.61 -32.47
N GLN A 303 21.29 -36.16 -31.70
CA GLN A 303 19.89 -36.28 -32.09
C GLN A 303 19.11 -34.99 -31.81
N ARG A 304 18.22 -34.63 -32.74
CA ARG A 304 17.30 -33.51 -32.55
C ARG A 304 16.17 -33.94 -31.62
N ILE A 305 15.97 -33.18 -30.56
CA ILE A 305 14.84 -33.27 -29.63
C ILE A 305 13.92 -32.09 -29.94
N THR A 306 12.63 -32.39 -30.10
CA THR A 306 11.57 -31.40 -30.22
C THR A 306 10.73 -31.42 -28.96
N ASN A 307 9.99 -30.35 -28.74
CA ASN A 307 9.00 -30.28 -27.68
C ASN A 307 7.99 -31.44 -27.81
N SER A 308 7.57 -31.97 -26.66
CA SER A 308 6.75 -33.19 -26.58
C SER A 308 5.26 -32.92 -26.79
N ASN A 309 4.80 -31.69 -26.55
CA ASN A 309 3.40 -31.28 -26.67
C ASN A 309 3.00 -30.81 -28.08
N GLY A 310 3.95 -30.75 -29.04
CA GLY A 310 3.67 -30.41 -30.44
C GLY A 310 3.42 -28.92 -30.73
N MET A 311 3.62 -28.06 -29.73
CA MET A 311 3.64 -26.59 -29.86
C MET A 311 4.88 -26.06 -30.61
N PRO A 312 4.99 -24.76 -30.94
CA PRO A 312 6.23 -24.19 -31.46
C PRO A 312 7.38 -24.26 -30.44
N GLU A 313 8.60 -24.52 -30.93
CA GLU A 313 9.80 -24.51 -30.09
C GLU A 313 10.18 -23.08 -29.70
N TYR A 314 10.51 -22.87 -28.41
CA TYR A 314 11.04 -21.59 -27.95
C TYR A 314 12.49 -21.36 -28.42
N PRO A 315 12.89 -20.10 -28.64
CA PRO A 315 14.25 -19.77 -29.10
C PRO A 315 15.32 -20.08 -28.04
N LEU A 316 14.99 -19.95 -26.75
CA LEU A 316 15.88 -20.23 -25.63
C LEU A 316 15.09 -20.83 -24.45
N PRO A 317 15.75 -21.59 -23.56
CA PRO A 317 17.07 -22.19 -23.76
C PRO A 317 17.04 -23.29 -24.84
N ARG A 318 18.22 -23.75 -25.29
CA ARG A 318 18.40 -24.84 -26.28
C ARG A 318 19.45 -25.84 -25.77
N LEU A 319 19.25 -27.14 -25.99
CA LEU A 319 20.16 -28.18 -25.49
C LEU A 319 21.60 -28.05 -26.00
N GLU A 320 21.76 -27.65 -27.26
CA GLU A 320 23.06 -27.47 -27.92
C GLU A 320 23.91 -26.39 -27.25
N ASP A 321 23.27 -25.40 -26.64
CA ASP A 321 23.90 -24.24 -25.99
C ASP A 321 24.33 -24.54 -24.54
N LEU A 322 23.90 -25.67 -23.96
CA LEU A 322 24.19 -26.01 -22.56
C LEU A 322 25.44 -26.90 -22.40
N GLU A 323 26.16 -26.77 -21.30
CA GLU A 323 27.21 -27.71 -20.91
C GLU A 323 26.61 -29.03 -20.41
N THR A 324 27.39 -30.13 -20.46
CA THR A 324 26.98 -31.44 -19.96
C THR A 324 27.97 -32.01 -18.95
N ASP A 325 27.50 -32.79 -17.98
CA ASP A 325 28.36 -33.55 -17.06
C ASP A 325 28.28 -35.08 -17.28
N GLU A 326 29.12 -35.82 -16.54
CA GLU A 326 29.22 -37.29 -16.64
C GLU A 326 27.95 -38.02 -16.16
N GLU A 327 27.09 -37.34 -15.38
CA GLU A 327 25.83 -37.87 -14.87
C GLU A 327 24.66 -37.65 -15.87
N GLY A 328 24.92 -37.00 -17.01
CA GLY A 328 23.95 -36.74 -18.06
C GLY A 328 23.14 -35.45 -17.85
N TYR A 329 23.56 -34.55 -16.96
CA TYR A 329 22.87 -33.28 -16.78
C TYR A 329 23.33 -32.23 -17.78
N TYR A 330 22.37 -31.46 -18.28
CA TYR A 330 22.56 -30.26 -19.07
C TYR A 330 22.43 -29.05 -18.15
N TYR A 331 23.43 -28.18 -18.19
CA TYR A 331 23.51 -27.03 -17.30
C TYR A 331 24.15 -25.82 -17.98
N GLN A 332 23.93 -24.66 -17.39
CA GLN A 332 24.70 -23.45 -17.64
C GLN A 332 25.20 -22.87 -16.33
N ASN A 333 26.17 -21.96 -16.38
CA ASN A 333 26.66 -21.28 -15.18
C ASN A 333 26.00 -19.91 -15.03
N ASP A 334 25.59 -19.58 -13.80
CA ASP A 334 25.03 -18.29 -13.43
C ASP A 334 25.63 -17.76 -12.11
N TYR A 335 24.96 -16.77 -11.48
CA TYR A 335 25.40 -16.14 -10.24
C TYR A 335 25.46 -17.07 -9.02
N LEU A 336 24.81 -18.25 -9.06
CA LEU A 336 24.89 -19.29 -8.02
C LEU A 336 25.72 -20.50 -8.45
N GLY A 337 26.41 -20.44 -9.59
CA GLY A 337 27.18 -21.53 -10.17
C GLY A 337 26.35 -22.36 -11.15
N LYS A 338 26.43 -23.69 -11.07
CA LYS A 338 25.72 -24.57 -12.02
C LYS A 338 24.21 -24.48 -11.84
N LEU A 339 23.51 -24.11 -12.90
CA LEU A 339 22.06 -24.21 -13.07
C LEU A 339 21.76 -25.47 -13.89
N TYR A 340 21.33 -26.52 -13.22
CA TYR A 340 20.92 -27.78 -13.85
C TYR A 340 19.50 -27.62 -14.38
N LEU A 341 19.30 -27.87 -15.68
CA LEU A 341 18.03 -27.62 -16.36
C LEU A 341 17.35 -28.91 -16.80
N VAL A 342 18.11 -29.87 -17.32
CA VAL A 342 17.60 -31.12 -17.88
C VAL A 342 18.54 -32.26 -17.51
N ARG A 343 17.99 -33.42 -17.20
CA ARG A 343 18.72 -34.68 -17.16
C ARG A 343 18.39 -35.49 -18.40
N MET A 344 19.41 -35.94 -19.11
CA MET A 344 19.23 -36.78 -20.30
C MET A 344 19.40 -38.25 -19.94
N LEU A 345 18.32 -39.01 -20.03
CA LEU A 345 18.33 -40.46 -19.95
C LEU A 345 18.27 -41.09 -21.34
N TYR A 346 18.58 -42.39 -21.43
CA TYR A 346 18.53 -43.13 -22.69
C TYR A 346 17.73 -44.41 -22.52
N GLN A 347 16.63 -44.53 -23.27
CA GLN A 347 15.84 -45.75 -23.34
C GLN A 347 16.33 -46.63 -24.49
N GLN A 348 16.45 -47.93 -24.23
CA GLN A 348 16.80 -48.91 -25.26
C GLN A 348 15.54 -49.36 -25.99
N LYS A 349 15.54 -49.23 -27.33
CA LYS A 349 14.48 -49.76 -28.19
C LYS A 349 15.07 -50.72 -29.21
N LEU A 350 14.60 -51.96 -29.19
CA LEU A 350 14.96 -52.94 -30.20
C LEU A 350 14.17 -52.64 -31.50
N SER A 351 14.87 -52.34 -32.59
CA SER A 351 14.24 -52.15 -33.89
C SER A 351 13.76 -53.49 -34.46
N LEU A 352 12.79 -53.43 -35.38
CA LEU A 352 12.29 -54.59 -36.14
C LEU A 352 13.37 -55.34 -36.94
N THR A 353 14.56 -54.75 -37.10
CA THR A 353 15.73 -55.33 -37.78
C THR A 353 16.78 -55.90 -36.82
N GLY A 354 16.49 -55.95 -35.51
CA GLY A 354 17.38 -56.48 -34.48
C GLY A 354 18.47 -55.51 -34.01
N LYS A 355 18.53 -54.26 -34.54
CA LYS A 355 19.43 -53.22 -34.04
C LYS A 355 18.87 -52.57 -32.77
N LEU A 356 19.70 -52.45 -31.74
CA LEU A 356 19.41 -51.71 -30.53
C LEU A 356 19.62 -50.21 -30.78
N ASN A 357 18.56 -49.41 -30.66
CA ASN A 357 18.63 -47.96 -30.76
C ASN A 357 18.48 -47.35 -29.36
N LEU A 358 19.30 -46.35 -29.05
CA LEU A 358 19.13 -45.51 -27.87
C LEU A 358 18.25 -44.32 -28.24
N ILE A 359 17.19 -44.12 -27.47
CA ILE A 359 16.27 -43.00 -27.61
C ILE A 359 16.52 -42.06 -26.43
N PRO A 360 16.95 -40.81 -26.69
CA PRO A 360 17.05 -39.78 -25.67
C PRO A 360 15.70 -39.56 -25.00
N LYS A 361 15.71 -39.47 -23.67
CA LYS A 361 14.55 -39.18 -22.84
C LYS A 361 14.93 -38.03 -21.90
N PRO A 362 14.66 -36.77 -22.27
CA PRO A 362 14.89 -35.64 -21.39
C PRO A 362 13.92 -35.68 -20.21
N GLU A 363 14.41 -35.34 -19.01
CA GLU A 363 13.63 -35.25 -17.79
C GLU A 363 14.03 -34.01 -16.98
N ILE A 364 13.10 -33.49 -16.19
CA ILE A 364 13.38 -32.52 -15.12
C ILE A 364 13.18 -33.30 -13.81
N ASP A 365 14.29 -33.75 -13.22
CA ASP A 365 14.26 -34.45 -11.94
C ASP A 365 14.45 -33.50 -10.75
N ASP A 366 14.37 -34.02 -9.51
CA ASP A 366 14.52 -33.24 -8.28
C ASP A 366 15.78 -32.36 -8.23
N LYS A 367 16.90 -32.79 -8.83
CA LYS A 367 18.14 -32.00 -8.88
C LYS A 367 17.96 -30.80 -9.80
N CYS A 368 17.29 -30.99 -10.94
CA CYS A 368 16.91 -29.91 -11.84
C CYS A 368 15.91 -28.97 -11.16
N SER A 369 14.79 -29.49 -10.66
CA SER A 369 13.75 -28.69 -9.98
C SER A 369 14.31 -27.87 -8.81
N LEU A 370 15.15 -28.46 -7.95
CA LEU A 370 15.82 -27.73 -6.87
C LEU A 370 16.78 -26.66 -7.40
N SER A 371 17.51 -26.94 -8.49
CA SER A 371 18.41 -25.96 -9.08
C SER A 371 17.65 -24.76 -9.65
N GLN A 372 16.50 -24.99 -10.27
CA GLN A 372 15.60 -23.94 -10.75
C GLN A 372 14.98 -23.16 -9.58
N ALA A 373 14.45 -23.85 -8.56
CA ALA A 373 13.79 -23.24 -7.39
C ALA A 373 14.72 -22.28 -6.63
N LYS A 374 16.02 -22.62 -6.53
CA LYS A 374 17.04 -21.73 -5.93
C LYS A 374 17.18 -20.37 -6.62
N ARG A 375 16.75 -20.23 -7.88
CA ARG A 375 16.71 -18.94 -8.61
C ARG A 375 15.32 -18.34 -8.62
N LEU A 376 14.31 -19.18 -8.85
CA LEU A 376 12.93 -18.75 -9.13
C LEU A 376 12.17 -18.34 -7.85
N ILE A 377 12.41 -19.01 -6.71
CA ILE A 377 11.79 -18.61 -5.43
C ILE A 377 12.24 -17.22 -4.96
N PRO A 378 13.56 -16.90 -4.91
CA PRO A 378 14.00 -15.54 -4.64
C PRO A 378 13.46 -14.50 -5.62
N ALA A 379 13.33 -14.86 -6.90
CA ALA A 379 12.74 -13.99 -7.92
C ALA A 379 11.28 -13.65 -7.60
N ALA A 380 10.47 -14.65 -7.26
CA ALA A 380 9.06 -14.46 -6.88
C ALA A 380 8.93 -13.57 -5.63
N ILE A 381 9.70 -13.86 -4.59
CA ILE A 381 9.71 -13.09 -3.34
C ILE A 381 10.11 -11.62 -3.59
N TYR A 382 11.14 -11.39 -4.40
CA TYR A 382 11.61 -10.04 -4.71
C TYR A 382 10.58 -9.26 -5.55
N ALA A 383 10.01 -9.88 -6.59
CA ALA A 383 9.00 -9.23 -7.43
C ALA A 383 7.73 -8.91 -6.62
N ASN A 384 7.25 -9.85 -5.80
CA ASN A 384 6.08 -9.65 -4.95
C ASN A 384 6.32 -8.57 -3.88
N GLU A 385 7.53 -8.42 -3.36
CA GLU A 385 7.83 -7.33 -2.45
C GLU A 385 7.73 -5.96 -3.12
N GLN A 386 8.11 -5.82 -4.39
CA GLN A 386 7.89 -4.58 -5.15
C GLN A 386 6.39 -4.27 -5.28
N LEU A 387 5.58 -5.29 -5.55
CA LEU A 387 4.13 -5.14 -5.65
C LEU A 387 3.51 -4.70 -4.32
N ILE A 388 3.95 -5.24 -3.18
CA ILE A 388 3.52 -4.80 -1.84
C ILE A 388 3.86 -3.31 -1.64
N GLU A 389 5.09 -2.88 -1.97
CA GLU A 389 5.52 -1.50 -1.81
C GLU A 389 4.70 -0.52 -2.67
N TRP A 390 4.32 -0.93 -3.88
CA TRP A 390 3.50 -0.10 -4.77
C TRP A 390 2.03 -0.07 -4.38
N PHE A 391 1.53 -1.11 -3.71
CA PHE A 391 0.13 -1.23 -3.33
C PHE A 391 -0.19 -0.65 -1.95
N ILE A 392 0.78 -0.50 -1.03
CA ILE A 392 0.49 0.11 0.28
C ILE A 392 0.48 1.64 0.14
N PRO A 393 -0.64 2.33 0.46
CA PRO A 393 -0.67 3.80 0.42
C PRO A 393 0.36 4.44 1.36
N LYS A 394 1.09 5.43 0.87
CA LYS A 394 2.01 6.26 1.68
C LYS A 394 1.24 7.40 2.32
N ILE A 395 1.12 7.37 3.64
CA ILE A 395 0.26 8.19 4.48
C ILE A 395 1.09 8.85 5.56
N GLU A 396 0.87 10.14 5.76
CA GLU A 396 1.37 10.87 6.92
C GLU A 396 0.20 11.37 7.76
N VAL A 397 0.25 11.05 9.06
CA VAL A 397 -0.62 11.65 10.07
C VAL A 397 0.13 12.86 10.65
N ILE A 398 -0.51 14.02 10.62
CA ILE A 398 0.08 15.30 11.02
C ILE A 398 -0.81 15.95 12.06
N ILE A 399 -0.22 16.38 13.18
CA ILE A 399 -0.91 17.20 14.18
C ILE A 399 -0.54 18.67 13.93
N ASP A 400 -1.53 19.46 13.52
CA ASP A 400 -1.35 20.87 13.24
C ASP A 400 -1.37 21.68 14.55
N SER A 401 -2.26 21.36 15.48
CA SER A 401 -2.28 22.03 16.79
C SER A 401 -2.92 21.18 17.87
N PHE A 402 -2.45 21.35 19.09
CA PHE A 402 -3.10 20.83 20.28
C PHE A 402 -3.14 21.91 21.36
N VAL A 403 -4.33 22.24 21.84
CA VAL A 403 -4.53 23.27 22.87
C VAL A 403 -5.09 22.62 24.11
N LEU A 404 -4.36 22.72 25.22
CA LEU A 404 -4.79 22.21 26.52
C LEU A 404 -5.63 23.26 27.24
N ASN A 405 -6.82 22.88 27.66
CA ASN A 405 -7.72 23.68 28.48
C ASN A 405 -7.88 23.02 29.86
N GLU A 406 -7.63 23.79 30.92
CA GLU A 406 -7.96 23.37 32.29
C GLU A 406 -9.45 23.66 32.56
N ALA A 407 -10.31 22.65 32.41
CA ALA A 407 -11.75 22.79 32.59
C ALA A 407 -12.16 22.59 34.06
N GLY A 408 -11.58 23.35 35.00
CA GLY A 408 -11.99 23.40 36.41
C GLY A 408 -12.24 22.03 37.05
N THR A 409 -13.43 21.81 37.62
CA THR A 409 -13.84 20.53 38.26
C THR A 409 -14.15 19.38 37.29
N ALA A 410 -14.19 19.63 35.98
CA ALA A 410 -14.54 18.65 34.94
C ALA A 410 -13.33 17.90 34.36
N GLY A 411 -12.12 18.18 34.87
CA GLY A 411 -10.87 17.58 34.39
C GLY A 411 -10.18 18.42 33.30
N ARG A 412 -9.19 17.83 32.62
CA ARG A 412 -8.47 18.49 31.52
C ARG A 412 -9.01 18.07 30.17
N GLU A 413 -9.03 19.03 29.26
CA GLU A 413 -9.51 18.87 27.90
C GLU A 413 -8.44 19.31 26.89
N GLY A 414 -8.31 18.58 25.79
CA GLY A 414 -7.42 18.92 24.68
C GLY A 414 -8.19 19.13 23.40
N VAL A 415 -8.05 20.29 22.77
CA VAL A 415 -8.58 20.54 21.42
C VAL A 415 -7.48 20.25 20.41
N ILE A 416 -7.73 19.29 19.52
CA ILE A 416 -6.77 18.85 18.50
C ILE A 416 -7.25 19.21 17.11
N LYS A 417 -6.31 19.66 16.27
CA LYS A 417 -6.47 19.80 14.83
C LYS A 417 -5.29 19.17 14.10
N GLY A 418 -5.54 18.60 12.95
CA GLY A 418 -4.51 17.96 12.16
C GLY A 418 -5.03 17.50 10.81
N ARG A 419 -4.23 16.66 10.15
CA ARG A 419 -4.54 16.13 8.83
C ARG A 419 -3.89 14.78 8.57
N ILE A 420 -4.52 13.99 7.72
CA ILE A 420 -4.00 12.77 7.12
C ILE A 420 -3.76 13.06 5.65
N VAL A 421 -2.52 12.85 5.20
CA VAL A 421 -2.09 13.17 3.84
C VAL A 421 -1.61 11.90 3.17
N HIS A 422 -2.25 11.55 2.05
CA HIS A 422 -1.70 10.55 1.14
C HIS A 422 -0.68 11.21 0.20
N ILE A 423 0.49 10.59 0.07
CA ILE A 423 1.54 10.97 -0.87
C ILE A 423 1.34 10.11 -2.13
N PRO A 424 0.87 10.68 -3.25
CA PRO A 424 0.65 9.94 -4.49
C PRO A 424 1.90 9.17 -4.90
N SER A 425 1.77 7.85 -4.99
CA SER A 425 2.86 6.93 -5.27
C SER A 425 2.33 5.54 -5.57
N GLY A 426 3.17 4.71 -6.20
CA GLY A 426 2.84 3.31 -6.44
C GLY A 426 1.63 3.17 -7.36
N MET A 427 0.56 2.54 -6.86
CA MET A 427 -0.72 2.34 -7.55
C MET A 427 -1.66 3.55 -7.50
N TYR A 428 -1.32 4.57 -6.70
CA TYR A 428 -2.24 5.65 -6.35
C TYR A 428 -1.71 7.01 -6.82
N ASP A 429 -2.01 7.35 -8.07
CA ASP A 429 -1.61 8.64 -8.66
C ASP A 429 -2.51 9.79 -8.20
N GLN A 430 -3.69 9.48 -7.68
CA GLN A 430 -4.63 10.46 -7.13
C GLN A 430 -4.58 10.45 -5.58
N PRO A 431 -4.75 11.60 -4.92
CA PRO A 431 -4.84 11.67 -3.46
C PRO A 431 -5.98 10.81 -2.92
N LEU A 432 -5.67 9.97 -1.93
CA LEU A 432 -6.67 9.24 -1.14
C LEU A 432 -7.08 10.06 0.08
N TRP A 433 -8.38 10.20 0.29
CA TRP A 433 -8.94 11.00 1.38
C TRP A 433 -9.51 10.11 2.47
N PHE A 434 -8.79 9.96 3.57
CA PHE A 434 -9.19 9.07 4.65
C PHE A 434 -10.33 9.68 5.48
N THR A 435 -11.39 8.91 5.67
CA THR A 435 -12.52 9.22 6.54
C THR A 435 -12.65 8.12 7.59
N MET A 436 -12.71 8.47 8.87
CA MET A 436 -12.89 7.50 9.95
C MET A 436 -14.39 7.27 10.22
N PRO A 437 -14.79 6.07 10.71
CA PRO A 437 -16.14 5.86 11.22
C PRO A 437 -16.47 6.78 12.39
N THR A 438 -17.75 7.11 12.55
CA THR A 438 -18.23 8.09 13.57
C THR A 438 -17.92 7.70 15.01
N ASP A 439 -17.89 6.40 15.27
CA ASP A 439 -17.59 5.75 16.54
C ASP A 439 -16.16 5.21 16.60
N GLY A 440 -15.33 5.55 15.61
CA GLY A 440 -13.92 5.19 15.58
C GLY A 440 -13.19 5.70 16.83
N MET A 441 -12.37 4.83 17.40
CA MET A 441 -11.46 5.18 18.48
C MET A 441 -10.09 5.49 17.89
N ILE A 442 -9.47 6.57 18.38
CA ILE A 442 -8.08 6.93 18.04
C ILE A 442 -7.27 6.85 19.32
N SER A 443 -6.13 6.19 19.27
CA SER A 443 -5.20 6.15 20.40
C SER A 443 -4.22 7.32 20.28
N MET A 444 -3.83 7.86 21.41
CA MET A 444 -2.82 8.92 21.51
C MET A 444 -1.66 8.38 22.33
N LYS A 445 -0.43 8.67 21.93
CA LYS A 445 0.73 8.44 22.79
C LYS A 445 1.08 9.76 23.46
N MET A 446 1.10 9.83 24.78
CA MET A 446 1.44 11.03 25.56
C MET A 446 2.58 10.71 26.51
N ASN A 447 3.68 11.46 26.43
CA ASN A 447 4.90 11.22 27.24
C ASN A 447 5.41 9.77 27.16
N GLY A 448 5.19 9.08 26.04
CA GLY A 448 5.57 7.68 25.87
C GLY A 448 4.48 6.64 26.18
N GLU A 449 3.40 7.01 26.88
CA GLU A 449 2.33 6.09 27.29
C GLU A 449 1.12 6.18 26.35
N ILE A 450 0.46 5.04 26.08
CA ILE A 450 -0.73 5.00 25.24
C ILE A 450 -1.95 5.40 26.07
N PHE A 451 -2.74 6.33 25.53
CA PHE A 451 -4.00 6.83 26.03
C PHE A 451 -5.08 6.59 24.98
N GLU A 452 -6.05 5.75 25.30
CA GLU A 452 -7.22 5.52 24.45
C GLU A 452 -8.24 6.64 24.63
N THR A 453 -8.65 7.26 23.53
CA THR A 453 -9.64 8.33 23.57
C THR A 453 -11.07 7.78 23.66
N GLN A 454 -12.02 8.63 24.04
CA GLN A 454 -13.43 8.22 23.98
C GLN A 454 -13.87 8.10 22.50
N PRO A 455 -14.76 7.14 22.14
CA PRO A 455 -15.27 7.00 20.79
C PRO A 455 -15.82 8.33 20.26
N GLY A 456 -15.43 8.71 19.04
CA GLY A 456 -15.88 9.95 18.40
C GLY A 456 -15.33 11.25 18.99
N SER A 457 -14.46 11.20 20.00
CA SER A 457 -13.81 12.41 20.56
C SER A 457 -12.87 13.10 19.55
N ILE A 458 -12.30 12.33 18.62
CA ILE A 458 -11.56 12.83 17.47
C ILE A 458 -12.27 12.31 16.22
N SER A 459 -12.55 13.21 15.29
CA SER A 459 -13.15 12.91 14.00
C SER A 459 -12.11 13.07 12.90
N ILE A 460 -12.18 12.20 11.89
CA ILE A 460 -11.39 12.33 10.67
C ILE A 460 -12.35 12.31 9.48
N ARG A 461 -12.42 13.41 8.73
CA ARG A 461 -13.28 13.54 7.54
C ARG A 461 -12.46 14.05 6.37
N ASN A 462 -12.39 13.26 5.29
CA ASN A 462 -11.63 13.60 4.08
C ASN A 462 -10.20 14.09 4.40
N GLY A 463 -9.53 13.38 5.30
CA GLY A 463 -8.18 13.69 5.77
C GLY A 463 -8.10 14.81 6.79
N VAL A 464 -9.17 15.53 7.14
CA VAL A 464 -9.13 16.58 8.17
C VAL A 464 -9.37 15.96 9.55
N ILE A 465 -8.46 16.20 10.49
CA ILE A 465 -8.56 15.75 11.89
C ILE A 465 -9.04 16.91 12.74
N GLU A 466 -10.16 16.71 13.44
CA GLU A 466 -10.67 17.64 14.46
C GLU A 466 -11.21 16.87 15.65
N GLY A 467 -10.84 17.28 16.86
CA GLY A 467 -11.30 16.58 18.05
C GLY A 467 -11.22 17.40 19.34
N LYS A 468 -12.00 16.96 20.32
CA LYS A 468 -12.01 17.44 21.69
C LYS A 468 -11.90 16.25 22.63
N VAL A 469 -10.72 16.08 23.21
CA VAL A 469 -10.36 14.91 24.02
C VAL A 469 -10.55 15.26 25.50
N HIS A 470 -11.36 14.49 26.20
CA HIS A 470 -11.65 14.70 27.62
C HIS A 470 -10.87 13.72 28.50
N SER A 471 -10.81 14.02 29.80
CA SER A 471 -10.20 13.14 30.82
C SER A 471 -8.72 12.87 30.58
N LEU A 472 -7.97 13.90 30.13
CA LEU A 472 -6.54 13.78 29.89
C LEU A 472 -5.76 13.43 31.19
N PRO A 473 -4.69 12.63 31.10
CA PRO A 473 -3.92 12.16 32.25
C PRO A 473 -3.40 13.31 33.12
N PRO A 474 -3.34 13.20 34.47
CA PRO A 474 -2.75 14.20 35.39
C PRO A 474 -1.24 14.43 35.13
N GLY A 475 -0.70 15.61 35.47
CA GLY A 475 0.69 16.01 35.17
C GLY A 475 0.95 16.67 33.80
N PRO A 476 2.15 17.21 33.56
CA PRO A 476 2.50 17.91 32.32
C PRO A 476 2.55 16.96 31.12
N ILE A 477 1.98 17.39 29.98
CA ILE A 477 2.12 16.70 28.69
C ILE A 477 3.25 17.42 27.94
N LYS A 478 4.36 16.73 27.67
CA LYS A 478 5.56 17.28 27.02
C LYS A 478 5.59 16.97 25.53
N ASP A 479 5.14 15.79 25.18
CA ASP A 479 4.99 15.36 23.80
C ASP A 479 3.78 14.46 23.63
N MET A 480 3.27 14.48 22.41
CA MET A 480 2.16 13.64 22.01
C MET A 480 2.25 13.22 20.55
N SER A 481 1.74 12.04 20.21
CA SER A 481 1.49 11.62 18.84
C SER A 481 0.13 10.94 18.72
N LEU A 482 -0.43 10.95 17.51
CA LEU A 482 -1.64 10.21 17.17
C LEU A 482 -1.26 8.85 16.60
N LEU A 483 -2.06 7.84 16.92
CA LEU A 483 -1.99 6.49 16.36
C LEU A 483 -3.32 6.23 15.64
N VAL A 484 -3.28 6.16 14.31
CA VAL A 484 -4.49 5.99 13.49
C VAL A 484 -4.42 4.66 12.77
N ASP A 485 -5.41 3.80 13.00
CA ASP A 485 -5.55 2.54 12.26
C ASP A 485 -6.15 2.80 10.87
N ILE A 486 -5.40 2.44 9.83
CA ILE A 486 -5.78 2.57 8.44
C ILE A 486 -5.66 1.19 7.79
N GLY A 487 -6.78 0.49 7.67
CA GLY A 487 -6.85 -0.80 7.01
C GLY A 487 -6.07 -1.91 7.73
N GLY A 488 -6.07 -1.91 9.07
CA GLY A 488 -5.38 -2.91 9.88
C GLY A 488 -3.89 -2.61 10.07
N ILE A 489 -3.45 -1.39 9.75
CA ILE A 489 -2.08 -0.90 9.92
C ILE A 489 -2.15 0.41 10.70
N VAL A 490 -1.43 0.51 11.82
CA VAL A 490 -1.43 1.73 12.63
C VAL A 490 -0.36 2.69 12.10
N VAL A 491 -0.76 3.91 11.77
CA VAL A 491 0.15 4.99 11.33
C VAL A 491 0.30 6.01 12.45
N SER A 492 1.53 6.22 12.89
CA SER A 492 1.85 7.21 13.93
C SER A 492 2.15 8.58 13.32
N SER A 493 1.66 9.64 13.95
CA SER A 493 2.14 10.99 13.65
C SER A 493 3.56 11.19 14.18
N SER A 494 4.26 12.20 13.66
CA SER A 494 5.43 12.73 14.38
C SER A 494 5.02 13.26 15.75
N ASP A 495 5.93 13.18 16.73
CA ASP A 495 5.71 13.73 18.06
C ASP A 495 5.54 15.26 17.98
N LEU A 496 4.37 15.74 18.39
CA LEU A 496 4.13 17.15 18.64
C LEU A 496 4.65 17.49 20.03
N LYS A 497 5.60 18.44 20.11
CA LYS A 497 6.03 19.01 21.39
C LYS A 497 4.98 19.97 21.91
N ILE A 498 4.64 19.82 23.18
CA ILE A 498 3.64 20.62 23.87
C ILE A 498 4.35 21.52 24.89
N TYR A 499 4.03 22.80 24.83
CA TYR A 499 4.60 23.81 25.71
C TYR A 499 3.50 24.37 26.60
N ASN A 500 3.69 24.28 27.91
CA ASN A 500 2.83 24.98 28.86
C ASN A 500 3.25 26.45 28.88
N LEU A 501 2.38 27.37 28.52
CA LEU A 501 2.66 28.81 28.53
C LEU A 501 1.80 29.45 29.62
N GLN A 502 2.46 30.09 30.59
CA GLN A 502 1.81 30.79 31.69
C GLN A 502 2.03 32.29 31.55
N LEU A 503 0.96 33.06 31.72
CA LEU A 503 0.98 34.53 31.68
C LEU A 503 1.02 35.09 33.11
N HIS A 504 1.89 36.07 33.35
CA HIS A 504 1.98 36.77 34.63
C HIS A 504 1.98 38.30 34.46
N PRO A 505 1.13 39.04 35.21
CA PRO A 505 0.04 38.51 36.03
C PRO A 505 -1.08 37.93 35.14
N GLU A 506 -1.64 36.78 35.52
CA GLU A 506 -2.82 36.20 34.85
C GLU A 506 -4.06 37.07 35.09
N LYS A 507 -4.17 37.64 36.30
CA LYS A 507 -5.19 38.63 36.66
C LYS A 507 -4.51 39.92 37.14
N LEU A 508 -4.84 41.03 36.50
CA LEU A 508 -4.39 42.36 36.88
C LEU A 508 -5.58 43.19 37.37
N ASP A 509 -5.47 43.76 38.57
CA ASP A 509 -6.35 44.84 39.04
C ASP A 509 -5.52 46.14 39.03
N GLY A 510 -5.91 47.11 38.21
CA GLY A 510 -5.10 48.30 37.91
C GLY A 510 -5.90 49.58 37.71
N LEU A 511 -5.18 50.67 37.49
CA LEU A 511 -5.66 52.01 37.11
C LEU A 511 -5.33 52.33 35.64
N SER A 512 -6.19 53.11 34.99
CA SER A 512 -5.98 53.69 33.65
C SER A 512 -4.72 54.58 33.62
N LYS A 513 -4.12 54.77 32.45
CA LYS A 513 -2.91 55.59 32.19
C LYS A 513 -1.64 55.15 32.96
N LYS A 514 -1.68 54.04 33.71
CA LYS A 514 -0.51 53.44 34.38
C LYS A 514 0.09 52.31 33.54
N LYS A 515 1.42 52.22 33.55
CA LYS A 515 2.19 51.20 32.83
C LYS A 515 2.36 49.94 33.69
N TYR A 516 2.07 48.77 33.11
CA TYR A 516 2.20 47.46 33.74
C TYR A 516 3.17 46.58 32.96
N GLY A 517 3.94 45.76 33.67
CA GLY A 517 4.80 44.73 33.08
C GLY A 517 4.08 43.38 33.03
N PHE A 518 4.19 42.70 31.90
CA PHE A 518 3.70 41.35 31.67
C PHE A 518 4.88 40.47 31.27
N TYR A 519 4.84 39.21 31.67
CA TYR A 519 5.81 38.22 31.22
C TYR A 519 5.17 36.84 31.10
N VAL A 520 5.78 36.00 30.28
CA VAL A 520 5.41 34.59 30.15
C VAL A 520 6.47 33.67 30.72
N GLN A 521 6.03 32.54 31.24
CA GLN A 521 6.88 31.41 31.61
C GLN A 521 6.45 30.18 30.81
N SER A 522 7.42 29.40 30.36
CA SER A 522 7.16 28.12 29.70
C SER A 522 8.18 27.08 30.11
N ASP A 523 7.78 25.81 30.08
CA ASP A 523 8.66 24.69 30.36
C ASP A 523 9.57 24.42 29.16
N ASN A 524 10.87 24.77 29.27
CA ASN A 524 11.89 24.61 28.22
C ASN A 524 11.46 25.15 26.84
N PRO A 525 11.13 26.45 26.72
CA PRO A 525 10.77 27.03 25.43
C PRO A 525 11.96 26.90 24.46
N PRO A 526 11.71 26.63 23.16
CA PRO A 526 12.76 26.67 22.17
C PRO A 526 13.33 28.08 22.05
N SER A 527 14.62 28.20 21.71
CA SER A 527 15.29 29.50 21.55
C SER A 527 14.88 30.25 20.28
N TRP A 528 13.99 29.69 19.46
CA TRP A 528 13.60 30.18 18.13
C TRP A 528 12.10 30.54 18.07
N VAL A 529 11.55 31.07 19.16
CA VAL A 529 10.12 31.45 19.25
C VAL A 529 9.93 32.97 19.34
N SER A 530 8.79 33.45 18.84
CA SER A 530 8.29 34.81 19.06
C SER A 530 6.98 34.79 19.86
N TYR A 531 6.60 35.92 20.44
CA TYR A 531 5.41 36.09 21.25
C TYR A 531 4.53 37.21 20.69
N VAL A 532 3.28 36.89 20.39
CA VAL A 532 2.26 37.86 19.98
C VAL A 532 1.33 38.14 21.15
N TRP A 533 1.32 39.37 21.62
CA TRP A 533 0.55 39.87 22.75
C TRP A 533 -0.64 40.67 22.25
N ASN A 534 -1.84 40.29 22.68
CA ASN A 534 -3.07 41.04 22.48
C ASN A 534 -3.62 41.41 23.86
N PHE A 535 -3.67 42.70 24.17
CA PHE A 535 -4.08 43.18 25.49
C PHE A 535 -5.60 43.35 25.66
N GLY A 536 -6.37 43.13 24.60
CA GLY A 536 -7.84 43.23 24.60
C GLY A 536 -8.38 44.64 24.39
N ASP A 537 -7.53 45.66 24.30
CA ASP A 537 -7.87 47.07 24.06
C ASP A 537 -7.74 47.49 22.58
N GLY A 538 -7.51 46.51 21.69
CA GLY A 538 -7.26 46.73 20.26
C GLY A 538 -5.77 46.83 19.91
N ARG A 539 -4.85 46.90 20.88
CA ARG A 539 -3.40 46.84 20.63
C ARG A 539 -2.90 45.40 20.58
N VAL A 540 -2.14 45.08 19.53
CA VAL A 540 -1.45 43.81 19.33
C VAL A 540 0.02 44.08 19.05
N GLU A 541 0.91 43.42 19.77
CA GLU A 541 2.36 43.60 19.69
C GLU A 541 3.07 42.25 19.52
N GLU A 542 4.14 42.20 18.72
CA GLU A 542 4.96 41.01 18.53
C GLU A 542 6.39 41.27 19.01
N THR A 543 6.96 40.32 19.75
CA THR A 543 8.29 40.43 20.36
C THR A 543 8.96 39.08 20.51
N ASP A 544 10.29 39.02 20.45
CA ASP A 544 11.07 37.81 20.77
C ASP A 544 11.38 37.71 22.28
N SER A 545 11.00 38.74 23.06
CA SER A 545 11.16 38.75 24.51
C SER A 545 10.00 38.06 25.20
N THR A 546 10.29 37.31 26.27
CA THR A 546 9.28 36.74 27.17
C THR A 546 8.59 37.79 28.04
N SER A 547 8.94 39.08 27.93
CA SER A 547 8.36 40.16 28.74
C SER A 547 8.08 41.41 27.91
N ILE A 548 7.03 42.14 28.28
CA ILE A 548 6.59 43.35 27.62
C ILE A 548 5.88 44.27 28.62
N ALA A 549 5.75 45.56 28.31
CA ALA A 549 5.04 46.49 29.17
C ALA A 549 3.95 47.24 28.40
N HIS A 550 2.76 47.33 29.00
CA HIS A 550 1.56 47.88 28.37
C HIS A 550 0.88 48.93 29.25
N THR A 551 0.14 49.86 28.63
CA THR A 551 -0.64 50.91 29.32
C THR A 551 -2.05 50.94 28.76
N TYR A 552 -3.05 50.80 29.65
CA TYR A 552 -4.46 50.90 29.31
C TYR A 552 -4.93 52.35 29.45
N GLU A 553 -5.40 52.99 28.36
CA GLU A 553 -5.79 54.40 28.37
C GLU A 553 -7.12 54.66 29.10
N SER A 554 -8.05 53.70 29.01
CA SER A 554 -9.41 53.80 29.54
C SER A 554 -9.68 52.71 30.58
N GLU A 555 -10.56 53.01 31.53
CA GLU A 555 -11.17 51.99 32.40
C GLU A 555 -11.91 50.92 31.58
N GLY A 556 -11.96 49.71 32.12
CA GLY A 556 -12.62 48.58 31.47
C GLY A 556 -12.12 47.22 31.93
N GLU A 557 -12.80 46.18 31.47
CA GLU A 557 -12.33 44.79 31.56
C GLU A 557 -11.74 44.37 30.22
N TYR A 558 -10.49 43.91 30.23
CA TYR A 558 -9.77 43.50 29.03
C TYR A 558 -9.36 42.02 29.12
N GLN A 559 -9.54 41.29 28.02
CA GLN A 559 -9.06 39.91 27.87
C GLN A 559 -7.68 39.94 27.23
N ILE A 560 -6.67 39.48 27.97
CA ILE A 560 -5.30 39.40 27.49
C ILE A 560 -5.09 38.01 26.87
N GLN A 561 -4.48 37.96 25.69
CA GLN A 561 -4.02 36.73 25.06
C GLN A 561 -2.56 36.89 24.64
N VAL A 562 -1.75 35.87 24.91
CA VAL A 562 -0.38 35.75 24.38
C VAL A 562 -0.23 34.44 23.63
N GLN A 563 0.28 34.51 22.40
CA GLN A 563 0.57 33.36 21.55
C GLN A 563 2.08 33.20 21.41
N MET A 564 2.62 32.04 21.78
CA MET A 564 4.00 31.66 21.44
C MET A 564 4.00 31.02 20.06
N LYS A 565 4.83 31.52 19.14
CA LYS A 565 4.91 31.06 17.75
C LYS A 565 6.30 30.55 17.41
N ASP A 566 6.36 29.59 16.51
CA ASP A 566 7.58 29.24 15.80
C ASP A 566 8.00 30.43 14.93
N ALA A 567 9.18 30.99 15.16
CA ALA A 567 9.63 32.20 14.46
C ALA A 567 9.88 31.99 12.96
N ASN A 568 10.07 30.74 12.50
CA ASN A 568 10.31 30.43 11.10
C ASN A 568 9.02 30.12 10.35
N THR A 569 8.09 29.39 10.97
CA THR A 569 6.87 28.91 10.31
C THR A 569 5.63 29.72 10.67
N GLY A 570 5.68 30.53 11.72
CA GLY A 570 4.53 31.27 12.26
C GLY A 570 3.50 30.40 12.97
N LYS A 571 3.75 29.09 13.10
CA LYS A 571 2.86 28.12 13.76
C LYS A 571 2.70 28.46 15.24
N ILE A 572 1.46 28.52 15.74
CA ILE A 572 1.19 28.71 17.17
C ILE A 572 1.59 27.44 17.92
N LEU A 573 2.51 27.59 18.87
CA LEU A 573 3.05 26.52 19.71
C LEU A 573 2.33 26.43 21.06
N ALA A 574 1.90 27.57 21.61
CA ALA A 574 1.13 27.63 22.84
C ALA A 574 0.35 28.94 22.93
N THR A 575 -0.67 28.98 23.78
CA THR A 575 -1.44 30.20 24.07
C THR A 575 -1.70 30.28 25.56
N ALA A 576 -1.57 31.48 26.13
CA ALA A 576 -1.97 31.78 27.50
C ALA A 576 -2.97 32.95 27.47
N ASN A 577 -3.90 32.95 28.42
CA ASN A 577 -4.90 34.00 28.55
C ASN A 577 -4.86 34.60 29.95
N GLY A 578 -5.31 35.85 30.08
CA GLY A 578 -5.43 36.55 31.34
C GLY A 578 -6.50 37.63 31.27
N LYS A 579 -6.73 38.32 32.39
CA LYS A 579 -7.72 39.39 32.51
C LYS A 579 -7.13 40.61 33.20
N ALA A 580 -7.46 41.79 32.71
CA ALA A 580 -7.17 43.05 33.38
C ALA A 580 -8.45 43.80 33.71
N TYR A 581 -8.62 44.17 34.98
CA TYR A 581 -9.66 45.06 35.48
C TYR A 581 -9.02 46.42 35.74
N ILE A 582 -9.36 47.40 34.90
CA ILE A 582 -8.78 48.74 34.94
C ILE A 582 -9.83 49.73 35.43
N SER A 583 -9.54 50.36 36.57
CA SER A 583 -10.34 51.42 37.18
C SER A 583 -9.86 52.81 36.73
N PRO A 584 -10.72 53.84 36.84
CA PRO A 584 -10.30 55.21 36.57
C PRO A 584 -9.17 55.62 37.52
N GLN A 585 -8.16 56.30 36.99
CA GLN A 585 -7.19 56.99 37.83
C GLN A 585 -7.85 58.24 38.43
N GLU A 586 -7.97 58.33 39.75
CA GLU A 586 -8.45 59.56 40.40
C GLU A 586 -7.48 60.71 40.10
N GLU A 587 -7.91 61.67 39.27
CA GLU A 587 -7.28 62.97 39.13
C GLU A 587 -7.51 63.74 40.45
N ASN A 588 -6.48 63.82 41.29
CA ASN A 588 -6.41 64.85 42.32
C ASN A 588 -6.12 66.19 41.63
N ASP A 589 -7.13 66.78 41.00
CA ASP A 589 -7.05 68.13 40.47
C ASP A 589 -7.98 69.09 41.23
N ILE A 590 -7.33 70.09 41.81
CA ILE A 590 -7.91 71.25 42.48
C ILE A 590 -8.61 72.12 41.40
N PRO A 591 -9.86 72.56 41.60
CA PRO A 591 -10.58 73.26 40.55
C PRO A 591 -10.18 74.74 40.53
N ASP A 592 -9.57 75.20 39.44
CA ASP A 592 -9.59 76.61 39.07
C ASP A 592 -10.56 76.86 37.92
N THR A 593 -11.57 77.65 38.27
CA THR A 593 -12.64 78.15 37.43
C THR A 593 -12.10 79.31 36.60
N ILE A 594 -12.48 79.43 35.31
CA ILE A 594 -12.94 80.69 34.69
C ILE A 594 -13.72 80.36 33.42
N VAL A 595 -14.85 81.04 33.31
CA VAL A 595 -15.94 80.98 32.33
C VAL A 595 -15.68 81.95 31.17
N SER A 596 -16.10 81.61 29.93
CA SER A 596 -16.86 82.50 29.00
C SER A 596 -17.16 81.75 27.68
N SER A 597 -18.38 81.26 27.45
CA SER A 597 -19.51 81.90 26.73
C SER A 597 -19.59 81.62 25.22
N THR A 598 -20.59 80.82 24.86
CA THR A 598 -21.30 80.47 23.61
C THR A 598 -21.75 81.67 22.72
N PRO A 599 -22.30 81.52 21.46
CA PRO A 599 -23.22 80.46 21.01
C PRO A 599 -23.24 79.97 19.52
N GLU A 600 -24.02 78.88 19.34
CA GLU A 600 -24.53 78.16 18.14
C GLU A 600 -25.45 78.99 17.21
N PRO A 601 -25.77 78.51 15.96
CA PRO A 601 -27.02 77.73 15.73
C PRO A 601 -27.01 76.62 14.64
N THR A 602 -27.52 75.44 15.04
CA THR A 602 -28.67 74.64 14.51
C THR A 602 -28.90 74.31 13.02
N LEU A 603 -29.16 73.01 12.73
CA LEU A 603 -30.34 72.38 12.05
C LEU A 603 -29.92 71.05 11.33
N MET A 604 -30.27 69.87 11.86
CA MET A 604 -31.46 69.01 11.57
C MET A 604 -31.61 68.56 10.09
N ILE A 605 -31.59 67.24 9.82
CA ILE A 605 -32.75 66.36 9.51
C ILE A 605 -32.26 64.94 9.11
N ASP A 606 -33.16 64.02 9.37
CA ASP A 606 -33.20 62.56 9.46
C ASP A 606 -33.13 61.72 8.15
N SER A 607 -32.74 60.45 8.37
CA SER A 607 -33.14 59.16 7.76
C SER A 607 -33.28 58.89 6.24
N VAL A 608 -32.76 57.73 5.78
CA VAL A 608 -33.50 56.50 5.38
C VAL A 608 -32.62 55.52 4.55
N LEU A 609 -32.89 54.22 4.76
CA LEU A 609 -32.40 52.99 4.11
C LEU A 609 -32.36 52.97 2.57
N ILE A 610 -31.43 52.17 2.00
CA ILE A 610 -31.56 51.42 0.72
C ILE A 610 -30.72 50.12 0.89
N GLU A 611 -31.30 48.93 1.09
CA GLU A 611 -31.83 47.93 0.13
C GLU A 611 -30.74 47.10 -0.61
N GLU A 612 -30.74 45.79 -0.36
CA GLU A 612 -29.93 44.77 -1.05
C GLU A 612 -30.47 44.47 -2.46
N THR A 613 -29.60 44.17 -3.43
CA THR A 613 -29.84 43.21 -4.53
C THR A 613 -28.53 42.77 -5.24
N PRO A 614 -28.41 41.53 -5.78
CA PRO A 614 -27.24 40.94 -6.48
C PRO A 614 -27.38 40.98 -8.04
N PRO A 615 -26.57 40.28 -8.89
CA PRO A 615 -25.11 40.13 -9.14
C PRO A 615 -24.73 40.55 -10.61
N PRO A 616 -23.62 40.07 -11.22
CA PRO A 616 -23.83 39.31 -12.46
C PRO A 616 -22.96 38.05 -12.64
N ASN A 617 -23.57 37.06 -13.32
CA ASN A 617 -23.01 35.78 -13.79
C ASN A 617 -21.65 35.92 -14.50
N ARG A 618 -20.69 35.07 -14.14
CA ARG A 618 -19.56 34.72 -15.01
C ARG A 618 -20.06 33.73 -16.07
N ILE A 619 -20.08 34.15 -17.33
CA ILE A 619 -20.18 33.26 -18.48
C ILE A 619 -18.74 32.84 -18.82
N THR A 620 -18.46 31.54 -18.80
CA THR A 620 -17.22 30.96 -19.35
C THR A 620 -17.20 31.21 -20.87
N PRO A 621 -16.10 31.72 -21.46
CA PRO A 621 -16.00 31.89 -22.90
C PRO A 621 -15.99 30.52 -23.60
N ALA A 622 -16.57 30.46 -24.80
CA ALA A 622 -16.56 29.25 -25.63
C ALA A 622 -15.11 28.87 -26.01
N PRO A 623 -14.79 27.56 -26.07
CA PRO A 623 -13.45 27.09 -26.42
C PRO A 623 -13.05 27.55 -27.81
N THR A 624 -11.77 27.87 -27.96
CA THR A 624 -11.16 28.23 -29.24
C THR A 624 -11.17 27.05 -30.21
N PRO A 625 -11.11 27.27 -31.54
CA PRO A 625 -11.08 26.18 -32.52
C PRO A 625 -9.93 25.18 -32.33
N ASP A 626 -8.80 25.64 -31.76
CA ASP A 626 -7.64 24.79 -31.46
C ASP A 626 -7.87 23.90 -30.22
N GLU A 627 -8.61 24.40 -29.21
CA GLU A 627 -9.01 23.62 -28.03
C GLU A 627 -10.05 22.54 -28.39
N GLU A 628 -10.98 22.84 -29.29
CA GLU A 628 -11.93 21.85 -29.79
C GLU A 628 -11.24 20.79 -30.67
N ALA A 629 -10.26 21.18 -31.50
CA ALA A 629 -9.47 20.23 -32.28
C ALA A 629 -8.64 19.30 -31.39
N HIS A 630 -8.01 19.83 -30.34
CA HIS A 630 -7.29 19.04 -29.35
C HIS A 630 -8.21 18.08 -28.60
N ARG A 631 -9.39 18.55 -28.18
CA ARG A 631 -10.41 17.74 -27.52
C ARG A 631 -10.91 16.58 -28.39
N GLN A 632 -11.16 16.83 -29.67
CA GLN A 632 -11.58 15.78 -30.60
C GLN A 632 -10.48 14.74 -30.85
N GLN A 633 -9.20 15.16 -30.84
CA GLN A 633 -8.05 14.25 -30.95
C GLN A 633 -7.95 13.34 -29.72
N VAL A 634 -8.04 13.90 -28.51
CA VAL A 634 -8.00 13.13 -27.24
C VAL A 634 -9.16 12.15 -27.15
N LEU A 635 -10.38 12.56 -27.55
CA LEU A 635 -11.55 11.69 -27.59
C LEU A 635 -11.42 10.57 -28.63
N ALA A 636 -10.74 10.83 -29.76
CA ALA A 636 -10.48 9.81 -30.78
C ALA A 636 -9.45 8.78 -30.30
N GLU A 637 -8.38 9.22 -29.63
CA GLU A 637 -7.40 8.33 -28.99
C GLU A 637 -8.05 7.49 -27.89
N TYR A 638 -8.85 8.10 -27.01
CA TYR A 638 -9.59 7.40 -25.96
C TYR A 638 -10.55 6.33 -26.52
N ARG A 639 -11.26 6.64 -27.60
CA ARG A 639 -12.16 5.69 -28.29
C ARG A 639 -11.41 4.59 -29.05
N SER A 640 -10.15 4.82 -29.43
CA SER A 640 -9.32 3.81 -30.11
C SER A 640 -8.78 2.72 -29.18
N ILE A 641 -8.71 3.01 -27.87
CA ILE A 641 -8.19 2.12 -26.82
C ILE A 641 -9.28 1.16 -26.30
N TYR A 642 -10.57 1.45 -26.53
CA TYR A 642 -11.71 0.61 -26.13
C TYR A 642 -12.28 -0.21 -27.30
N PRO A 643 -11.98 -1.51 -27.43
CA PRO A 643 -12.73 -2.38 -28.33
C PRO A 643 -14.15 -2.61 -27.77
N GLY A 644 -15.16 -2.28 -28.58
CA GLY A 644 -16.58 -2.25 -28.21
C GLY A 644 -17.23 -3.61 -27.96
N TYR A 645 -16.93 -4.26 -26.83
CA TYR A 645 -17.71 -5.40 -26.33
C TYR A 645 -17.96 -5.30 -24.80
N LEU A 646 -18.98 -4.53 -24.43
CA LEU A 646 -19.63 -4.60 -23.11
C LEU A 646 -21.14 -4.78 -23.30
N SER A 647 -21.57 -5.93 -23.85
CA SER A 647 -22.99 -6.25 -24.00
C SER A 647 -23.61 -6.96 -22.79
N TRP A 648 -22.89 -7.11 -21.67
CA TRP A 648 -23.39 -7.84 -20.49
C TRP A 648 -23.67 -6.95 -19.27
N PHE A 649 -23.43 -5.63 -19.34
CA PHE A 649 -23.62 -4.69 -18.23
C PHE A 649 -25.01 -4.04 -18.18
N HIS A 650 -26.07 -4.79 -18.52
CA HIS A 650 -27.45 -4.32 -18.39
C HIS A 650 -28.28 -5.27 -17.54
N LYS A 651 -28.24 -5.09 -16.22
CA LYS A 651 -29.41 -5.21 -15.35
C LYS A 651 -29.15 -4.73 -13.92
N ILE A 652 -29.96 -3.73 -13.52
CA ILE A 652 -30.31 -3.24 -12.17
C ILE A 652 -29.47 -2.05 -11.64
N GLY A 653 -30.10 -0.86 -11.67
CA GLY A 653 -29.93 0.23 -10.69
C GLY A 653 -28.90 1.32 -11.02
N ARG A 654 -29.35 2.46 -11.56
CA ARG A 654 -28.54 3.65 -11.91
C ARG A 654 -27.93 4.38 -10.71
N VAL A 655 -26.68 4.82 -10.85
CA VAL A 655 -26.27 6.25 -10.77
C VAL A 655 -25.38 6.52 -11.99
N GLU A 656 -25.82 7.44 -12.88
CA GLU A 656 -25.01 7.95 -13.99
C GLU A 656 -24.06 9.02 -13.44
N VAL A 657 -22.75 8.80 -13.53
CA VAL A 657 -21.78 9.90 -13.56
C VAL A 657 -21.46 10.15 -15.04
N ILE A 658 -22.20 11.07 -15.65
CA ILE A 658 -21.77 11.71 -16.90
C ILE A 658 -20.71 12.72 -16.48
N ALA A 659 -19.45 12.31 -16.41
CA ALA A 659 -18.35 13.25 -16.36
C ALA A 659 -18.22 13.85 -17.77
N ASN A 660 -18.61 15.12 -17.92
CA ASN A 660 -18.19 15.91 -19.07
C ASN A 660 -16.65 15.96 -19.04
N ALA A 661 -16.03 15.58 -20.15
CA ALA A 661 -14.58 15.64 -20.35
C ALA A 661 -14.03 17.08 -20.45
N GLU A 662 -14.55 18.01 -19.67
CA GLU A 662 -14.06 19.40 -19.52
C GLU A 662 -13.52 19.68 -18.11
N GLU A 663 -13.59 18.73 -17.16
CA GLU A 663 -13.11 18.90 -15.77
C GLU A 663 -12.26 17.72 -15.24
N VAL A 664 -11.49 17.04 -16.10
CA VAL A 664 -10.40 16.14 -15.63
C VAL A 664 -9.06 16.67 -16.09
#